data_AF-A0A523ES50-F1
#
_entry.id   AF-A0A523ES50-F1
#
_cell.length_a   1.000
_cell.length_b   1.000
_cell.length_c   1.000
_cell.angle_alpha   90.00
_cell.angle_beta   90.00
_cell.angle_gamma   90.00
#
_symmetry.space_group_name_H-M   'P 1'
#
loop_
_entity.id
_entity.type
_entity.pdbx_description
1 polymer ?
#
loop_
_entity_poly.entity_id
_entity_poly.type
_entity_poly.pdbx_seq_one_letter_code
_entity_poly.pdbx_strand_id
1 'polypeptide(L)'
;MQPRRSFFSFALLIAVLMFATAPIDDIQAASKKKAVKDNSNGNGEEEEDKWDVDNPPGEHYEIEIDTDEGTWMSLDVSPDGEEIVFDLLGDLYTIPIGGGEAEALTSGFAWDMQPRYSPDGTSIAFTSDRGGGDNIWVMDRDGSDPRAVTEEDFRLLNSPVWSPDGNFIAARKHFTSRRSLGAGEIWLYHKSGGSGLQLNERPNDQKDLGEPAFSPDGRYVYFSRDSTPGDQFQYSKDSNDQIYTIHRIDRESGDIEAFISGAGGAVRPTPSPDGKWLAFVRRVRFQSTLFLHDMDTGANIPIYDNLERDMQETWAIHGVYPGIAWTPDSESIVFWAKGKIHRIDIASRDVTEILFHVKQTLKMTEALRFPVEVAPKRFDVHMLRWVQVAPAGNKVVYQALGHLYVRDLPDGEPRRLTGQDDHFEFYPSFSRDGKWIVYVTWHDESLGSVRVVSSAGGEGHKVTSRPGHYLEPVFSPDGQTIVYRKGSGGFVTSPLYSRDPGLYAISTMGGNAVRVTKSGSRPQFGVTSDRMFFTSREPEDGRSLKSIELDGSDERTHIKSEAATEFRLSPDGNWLAFSERYNAYIAPFVPAAQPVQLGPETKSIPVRKVSRDAGNHLHWSGDSKTLYWSLGAELYRRDLSEAFTFVDGAPEELPEPVAEGKPIGFFAALDVPTGAIVLTGARLITMRGEEVIENGTIVVEANRITAVGPATDVVIPDGAHVLDASGKTIIPGLVDVHWHGSQGASGFTPQQDWFNYASLAFGVTTAHDPSNDTSTFFASSELAKAGMITAPRLFSTGTILYGAAGDFKAIVNSLDDAKSHLRRLKAAGAFSVKSYNQPRRDQRQQLIAGARELEMMVVPEGGSLFQHNMTMVVDGHTGIEHSLPVAMVYSDVLQLWGASRTGYTPTLGVAYGGISGERYWYQHTNVWENERLMSFVPRFVVDPVARRRMMAPEEEYNHISNARVCKLLTDAGVKVNLGAHGQREGLAAHWEMWMFEQGGMTPMEALRAGTLNGAEYLGLDGDIGSIEVGKLADLAVLDKNPLENLRDSESVRWVMVNGRLYDAATMNQVGNHPAKRKPFFFEE
;
A
#
# COMPACT_ATOMS: atom_id res chain seq x y z
N MET A 1 16.37 26.78 18.40
CA MET A 1 16.20 27.83 19.44
C MET A 1 16.64 29.17 18.84
N GLN A 2 15.71 30.14 18.83
CA GLN A 2 15.79 31.55 18.40
C GLN A 2 16.04 31.94 16.91
N PRO A 3 15.40 33.04 16.45
CA PRO A 3 14.85 33.18 15.11
C PRO A 3 15.41 34.38 14.33
N ARG A 4 15.10 34.48 13.03
CA ARG A 4 15.30 35.74 12.28
C ARG A 4 13.98 36.20 11.67
N ARG A 5 13.40 37.22 12.32
CA ARG A 5 12.57 38.27 11.70
C ARG A 5 13.54 39.15 10.83
N SER A 6 13.18 39.95 9.83
CA SER A 6 11.97 40.74 9.61
C SER A 6 12.04 41.57 8.30
N PHE A 7 10.87 41.92 7.75
CA PHE A 7 10.46 43.15 7.00
C PHE A 7 11.11 43.48 5.63
N PHE A 8 10.37 43.48 4.51
CA PHE A 8 9.36 44.44 3.96
C PHE A 8 9.87 45.87 3.65
N SER A 9 9.64 46.29 2.40
CA SER A 9 9.05 47.59 2.10
C SER A 9 8.49 47.65 0.67
N PHE A 10 7.53 48.55 0.51
CA PHE A 10 6.35 48.55 -0.38
C PHE A 10 6.44 49.67 -1.43
N ALA A 11 5.39 49.75 -2.27
CA ALA A 11 4.86 50.94 -2.97
C ALA A 11 5.39 51.20 -4.41
N LEU A 12 4.62 51.63 -5.42
CA LEU A 12 3.21 52.05 -5.53
C LEU A 12 2.80 52.29 -7.02
N LEU A 13 1.51 52.03 -7.34
CA LEU A 13 0.53 52.83 -8.14
C LEU A 13 0.60 53.09 -9.68
N ILE A 14 -0.48 52.61 -10.35
CA ILE A 14 -1.48 53.26 -11.25
C ILE A 14 -1.10 53.89 -12.61
N ALA A 15 -1.80 53.44 -13.67
CA ALA A 15 -2.68 54.20 -14.62
C ALA A 15 -2.99 53.33 -15.87
N VAL A 16 -4.06 53.44 -16.67
CA VAL A 16 -5.51 53.76 -16.57
C VAL A 16 -6.05 53.80 -18.02
N LEU A 17 -7.24 53.19 -18.26
CA LEU A 17 -8.29 53.43 -19.30
C LEU A 17 -7.99 53.42 -20.82
N MET A 18 -8.81 52.71 -21.62
CA MET A 18 -10.06 53.28 -22.23
C MET A 18 -10.89 52.26 -23.04
N PHE A 19 -12.20 52.51 -23.04
CA PHE A 19 -13.36 51.79 -23.59
C PHE A 19 -13.70 52.12 -25.06
N ALA A 20 -14.51 51.27 -25.71
CA ALA A 20 -15.63 51.61 -26.63
C ALA A 20 -16.50 50.34 -26.90
N THR A 21 -17.69 50.13 -26.30
CA THR A 21 -19.09 50.51 -26.72
C THR A 21 -19.55 49.95 -28.09
N ALA A 22 -20.32 48.84 -28.15
CA ALA A 22 -21.81 48.70 -28.21
C ALA A 22 -22.39 48.69 -29.66
N PRO A 23 -23.62 48.20 -30.02
CA PRO A 23 -24.73 47.60 -29.24
C PRO A 23 -25.51 46.37 -29.86
N ILE A 24 -26.22 45.64 -28.98
CA ILE A 24 -27.61 45.08 -28.91
C ILE A 24 -28.50 44.92 -30.20
N ASP A 25 -29.11 43.74 -30.44
CA ASP A 25 -30.59 43.46 -30.47
C ASP A 25 -31.02 42.03 -30.97
N ASP A 26 -31.86 41.39 -30.13
CA ASP A 26 -33.10 40.61 -30.34
C ASP A 26 -33.26 39.25 -31.10
N ILE A 27 -33.59 38.21 -30.30
CA ILE A 27 -34.86 37.42 -30.22
C ILE A 27 -35.27 36.36 -31.30
N GLN A 28 -35.60 35.16 -30.75
CA GLN A 28 -36.60 34.12 -31.14
C GLN A 28 -36.25 32.86 -31.99
N ALA A 29 -36.20 31.73 -31.26
CA ALA A 29 -37.07 30.53 -31.35
C ALA A 29 -37.03 29.53 -32.54
N ALA A 30 -37.00 28.26 -32.13
CA ALA A 30 -37.72 27.08 -32.65
C ALA A 30 -36.97 25.98 -33.46
N SER A 31 -36.72 24.87 -32.75
CA SER A 31 -37.06 23.48 -33.08
C SER A 31 -36.30 22.67 -34.14
N LYS A 32 -35.88 21.47 -33.68
CA LYS A 32 -35.90 20.14 -34.35
C LYS A 32 -35.35 20.04 -35.78
N LYS A 33 -34.21 19.35 -35.92
CA LYS A 33 -34.12 18.03 -36.61
C LYS A 33 -32.70 17.46 -36.55
N LYS A 34 -32.63 16.18 -36.15
CA LYS A 34 -31.51 15.27 -36.40
C LYS A 34 -31.03 15.42 -37.84
N ALA A 35 -29.75 15.74 -38.02
CA ALA A 35 -29.05 15.56 -39.28
C ALA A 35 -27.91 14.56 -39.03
N VAL A 36 -28.11 13.35 -39.55
CA VAL A 36 -27.05 12.37 -39.78
C VAL A 36 -26.03 13.03 -40.70
N LYS A 37 -24.80 13.22 -40.22
CA LYS A 37 -23.65 13.53 -41.07
C LYS A 37 -22.87 12.24 -41.28
N ASP A 38 -23.02 11.72 -42.48
CA ASP A 38 -22.17 10.74 -43.11
C ASP A 38 -20.79 11.40 -43.33
N ASN A 39 -19.77 10.94 -42.60
CA ASN A 39 -18.40 11.43 -42.68
C ASN A 39 -17.51 10.32 -43.24
N SER A 40 -17.56 10.13 -44.56
CA SER A 40 -16.49 9.44 -45.29
C SER A 40 -15.40 10.46 -45.62
N ASN A 41 -14.40 10.57 -44.75
CA ASN A 41 -13.05 11.02 -45.10
C ASN A 41 -12.08 10.51 -44.04
N GLY A 42 -11.21 9.59 -44.46
CA GLY A 42 -10.22 8.92 -43.62
C GLY A 42 -9.16 9.89 -43.11
N ASN A 43 -9.19 10.07 -41.80
CA ASN A 43 -8.06 10.16 -40.89
C ASN A 43 -8.67 9.82 -39.52
N GLY A 44 -8.83 8.51 -39.27
CA GLY A 44 -9.29 8.01 -37.99
C GLY A 44 -8.14 8.04 -37.00
N GLU A 45 -7.97 9.16 -36.31
CA GLU A 45 -7.59 9.06 -34.91
C GLU A 45 -8.83 8.45 -34.24
N GLU A 46 -8.75 7.17 -33.87
CA GLU A 46 -9.72 6.59 -32.95
C GLU A 46 -9.70 7.48 -31.70
N GLU A 47 -10.78 8.22 -31.44
CA GLU A 47 -10.99 8.78 -30.10
C GLU A 47 -10.95 7.58 -29.15
N GLU A 48 -9.89 7.44 -28.35
CA GLU A 48 -9.85 6.43 -27.30
C GLU A 48 -11.10 6.60 -26.44
N ASP A 49 -11.95 5.58 -26.40
CA ASP A 49 -13.17 5.59 -25.59
C ASP A 49 -12.78 5.93 -24.13
N LYS A 50 -13.24 7.07 -23.64
CA LYS A 50 -13.01 7.51 -22.26
C LYS A 50 -13.59 6.47 -21.30
N TRP A 51 -12.81 6.07 -20.29
CA TRP A 51 -13.25 5.09 -19.29
C TRP A 51 -14.56 5.53 -18.61
N ASP A 52 -15.54 4.62 -18.58
CA ASP A 52 -16.84 4.83 -17.94
C ASP A 52 -16.90 4.06 -16.61
N VAL A 53 -16.94 4.81 -15.50
CA VAL A 53 -17.00 4.24 -14.14
C VAL A 53 -18.28 3.44 -13.92
N ASP A 54 -19.38 3.81 -14.61
CA ASP A 54 -20.66 3.14 -14.48
C ASP A 54 -20.74 1.82 -15.26
N ASN A 55 -19.83 1.61 -16.21
CA ASN A 55 -19.78 0.42 -17.07
C ASN A 55 -18.35 -0.14 -17.17
N PRO A 56 -17.73 -0.56 -16.05
CA PRO A 56 -16.39 -1.11 -16.07
C PRO A 56 -16.36 -2.47 -16.79
N PRO A 57 -15.25 -2.89 -17.42
CA PRO A 57 -15.13 -4.23 -18.00
C PRO A 57 -15.10 -5.33 -16.92
N GLY A 58 -15.81 -6.44 -17.16
CA GLY A 58 -15.74 -7.61 -16.29
C GLY A 58 -17.04 -8.40 -16.24
N GLU A 59 -17.06 -9.45 -15.41
CA GLU A 59 -18.31 -10.13 -15.05
C GLU A 59 -18.94 -9.41 -13.86
N HIS A 60 -20.22 -9.05 -14.03
CA HIS A 60 -21.02 -8.37 -13.02
C HIS A 60 -22.20 -9.24 -12.59
N TYR A 61 -22.66 -9.03 -11.36
CA TYR A 61 -23.86 -9.64 -10.80
C TYR A 61 -24.62 -8.61 -9.98
N GLU A 62 -25.87 -8.91 -9.69
CA GLU A 62 -26.76 -8.06 -8.91
C GLU A 62 -27.01 -8.69 -7.54
N ILE A 63 -27.16 -7.84 -6.53
CA ILE A 63 -27.55 -8.23 -5.17
C ILE A 63 -28.74 -7.38 -4.74
N GLU A 64 -29.63 -7.95 -3.93
CA GLU A 64 -30.69 -7.18 -3.27
C GLU A 64 -30.22 -6.73 -1.89
N ILE A 65 -30.39 -5.45 -1.60
CA ILE A 65 -30.30 -4.86 -0.26
C ILE A 65 -31.73 -4.62 0.23
N ASP A 66 -32.06 -5.16 1.40
CA ASP A 66 -33.37 -5.03 2.05
C ASP A 66 -33.11 -4.76 3.54
N THR A 67 -33.16 -3.48 3.94
CA THR A 67 -32.65 -3.05 5.25
C THR A 67 -33.38 -1.84 5.82
N ASP A 68 -33.52 -1.82 7.14
CA ASP A 68 -33.95 -0.67 7.94
C ASP A 68 -32.80 -0.08 8.78
N GLU A 69 -31.57 -0.54 8.55
CA GLU A 69 -30.35 -0.04 9.18
C GLU A 69 -29.31 0.31 8.12
N GLY A 70 -28.54 1.39 8.38
CA GLY A 70 -27.50 1.84 7.47
C GLY A 70 -26.25 2.35 8.18
N THR A 71 -25.10 2.17 7.54
CA THR A 71 -23.78 2.50 8.11
C THR A 71 -23.30 3.85 7.58
N TRP A 72 -23.04 4.79 8.50
CA TRP A 72 -22.39 6.08 8.21
C TRP A 72 -23.14 7.00 7.22
N MET A 73 -24.47 7.10 7.36
CA MET A 73 -25.35 7.83 6.44
C MET A 73 -25.35 9.34 6.69
N SER A 74 -25.02 10.15 5.68
CA SER A 74 -25.28 11.60 5.74
C SER A 74 -26.68 11.91 5.24
N LEU A 75 -27.32 12.93 5.83
CA LEU A 75 -28.67 13.33 5.47
C LEU A 75 -28.85 14.86 5.45
N ASP A 76 -29.95 15.30 4.81
CA ASP A 76 -30.46 16.66 4.87
C ASP A 76 -31.99 16.67 4.92
N VAL A 77 -32.57 17.74 5.49
CA VAL A 77 -34.03 17.94 5.56
C VAL A 77 -34.43 18.95 4.48
N SER A 78 -35.54 18.69 3.78
CA SER A 78 -36.03 19.60 2.74
C SER A 78 -36.40 20.98 3.31
N PRO A 79 -36.27 22.08 2.54
CA PRO A 79 -36.60 23.42 3.04
C PRO A 79 -38.06 23.63 3.43
N ASP A 80 -38.97 22.81 2.88
CA ASP A 80 -40.39 22.75 3.26
C ASP A 80 -40.65 21.90 4.52
N GLY A 81 -39.65 21.12 4.97
CA GLY A 81 -39.72 20.27 6.15
C GLY A 81 -40.50 18.97 5.96
N GLU A 82 -40.82 18.60 4.72
CA GLU A 82 -41.66 17.44 4.40
C GLU A 82 -40.89 16.15 4.15
N GLU A 83 -39.60 16.23 3.78
CA GLU A 83 -38.78 15.09 3.32
C GLU A 83 -37.36 15.11 3.91
N ILE A 84 -36.73 13.93 3.89
CA ILE A 84 -35.30 13.72 4.18
C ILE A 84 -34.65 13.11 2.94
N VAL A 85 -33.53 13.66 2.50
CA VAL A 85 -32.61 13.00 1.56
C VAL A 85 -31.44 12.41 2.32
N PHE A 86 -31.00 11.20 1.98
CA PHE A 86 -29.85 10.55 2.61
C PHE A 86 -29.06 9.65 1.65
N ASP A 87 -27.80 9.36 1.97
CA ASP A 87 -26.98 8.38 1.26
C ASP A 87 -26.95 7.01 1.96
N LEU A 88 -26.93 5.94 1.16
CA LEU A 88 -26.71 4.57 1.61
C LEU A 88 -26.04 3.75 0.50
N LEU A 89 -24.85 3.19 0.78
CA LEU A 89 -24.10 2.31 -0.12
C LEU A 89 -23.90 2.84 -1.56
N GLY A 90 -23.70 4.16 -1.72
CA GLY A 90 -23.42 4.78 -3.02
C GLY A 90 -24.66 5.24 -3.80
N ASP A 91 -25.85 5.00 -3.26
CA ASP A 91 -27.11 5.52 -3.80
C ASP A 91 -27.69 6.61 -2.87
N LEU A 92 -28.45 7.54 -3.46
CA LEU A 92 -29.20 8.58 -2.77
C LEU A 92 -30.67 8.22 -2.71
N TYR A 93 -31.30 8.48 -1.57
CA TYR A 93 -32.69 8.13 -1.31
C TYR A 93 -33.45 9.32 -0.72
N THR A 94 -34.77 9.33 -0.92
CA THR A 94 -35.69 10.24 -0.24
C THR A 94 -36.74 9.47 0.56
N ILE A 95 -37.15 10.02 1.71
CA ILE A 95 -38.27 9.55 2.53
C ILE A 95 -39.09 10.74 3.05
N PRO A 96 -40.38 10.57 3.35
CA PRO A 96 -41.13 11.54 4.14
C PRO A 96 -40.48 11.78 5.51
N ILE A 97 -40.59 12.99 6.06
CA ILE A 97 -40.05 13.35 7.39
C ILE A 97 -40.62 12.51 8.54
N GLY A 98 -41.77 11.87 8.32
CA GLY A 98 -42.39 10.92 9.26
C GLY A 98 -41.86 9.50 9.16
N GLY A 99 -41.00 9.21 8.18
CA GLY A 99 -40.45 7.88 7.89
C GLY A 99 -41.27 7.08 6.87
N GLY A 100 -40.75 5.92 6.48
CA GLY A 100 -41.40 4.98 5.57
C GLY A 100 -40.45 4.28 4.60
N GLU A 101 -41.01 3.81 3.49
CA GLU A 101 -40.26 3.24 2.36
C GLU A 101 -39.47 4.32 1.64
N ALA A 102 -38.19 4.06 1.40
CA ALA A 102 -37.29 4.96 0.71
C ALA A 102 -37.42 4.83 -0.82
N GLU A 103 -37.45 5.97 -1.51
CA GLU A 103 -37.40 6.05 -2.97
C GLU A 103 -35.96 6.37 -3.40
N ALA A 104 -35.39 5.54 -4.27
CA ALA A 104 -34.05 5.76 -4.81
C ALA A 104 -34.07 6.89 -5.85
N LEU A 105 -33.19 7.87 -5.67
CA LEU A 105 -32.95 8.97 -6.61
C LEU A 105 -31.80 8.65 -7.57
N THR A 106 -30.84 7.83 -7.13
CA THR A 106 -29.71 7.38 -7.94
C THR A 106 -29.58 5.86 -7.89
N SER A 107 -28.88 5.30 -8.87
CA SER A 107 -28.53 3.87 -8.97
C SER A 107 -27.35 3.72 -9.92
N GLY A 108 -26.44 2.77 -9.68
CA GLY A 108 -25.32 2.51 -10.59
C GLY A 108 -24.07 1.98 -9.90
N PHE A 109 -22.93 2.08 -10.59
CA PHE A 109 -21.61 1.80 -10.01
C PHE A 109 -20.95 3.07 -9.46
N ALA A 110 -21.30 4.23 -10.03
CA ALA A 110 -20.96 5.54 -9.49
C ALA A 110 -21.43 5.63 -8.03
N TRP A 111 -20.56 6.18 -7.19
CA TRP A 111 -20.75 6.22 -5.76
C TRP A 111 -21.18 7.62 -5.33
N ASP A 112 -22.49 7.80 -5.17
CA ASP A 112 -23.13 9.06 -4.83
C ASP A 112 -23.31 9.18 -3.30
N MET A 113 -22.92 10.31 -2.70
CA MET A 113 -22.96 10.50 -1.24
C MET A 113 -23.15 11.96 -0.82
N GLN A 114 -23.44 12.18 0.48
CA GLN A 114 -23.50 13.50 1.12
C GLN A 114 -24.48 14.49 0.44
N PRO A 115 -25.74 14.10 0.23
CA PRO A 115 -26.73 14.93 -0.46
C PRO A 115 -27.12 16.16 0.39
N ARG A 116 -27.39 17.29 -0.27
CA ARG A 116 -27.90 18.54 0.34
C ARG A 116 -28.94 19.23 -0.54
N TYR A 117 -30.08 19.59 0.03
CA TYR A 117 -31.11 20.34 -0.70
C TYR A 117 -30.66 21.78 -0.97
N SER A 118 -31.02 22.31 -2.13
CA SER A 118 -30.92 23.74 -2.41
C SER A 118 -31.89 24.52 -1.49
N PRO A 119 -31.61 25.81 -1.17
CA PRO A 119 -32.48 26.60 -0.29
C PRO A 119 -33.90 26.79 -0.84
N ASP A 120 -34.08 26.70 -2.16
CA ASP A 120 -35.38 26.76 -2.83
C ASP A 120 -36.07 25.38 -2.95
N GLY A 121 -35.39 24.30 -2.55
CA GLY A 121 -35.92 22.94 -2.55
C GLY A 121 -36.13 22.35 -3.95
N THR A 122 -35.50 22.91 -5.00
CA THR A 122 -35.66 22.44 -6.38
C THR A 122 -34.56 21.50 -6.86
N SER A 123 -33.39 21.52 -6.21
CA SER A 123 -32.22 20.74 -6.61
C SER A 123 -31.53 20.11 -5.40
N ILE A 124 -30.72 19.07 -5.67
CA ILE A 124 -29.88 18.41 -4.67
C ILE A 124 -28.43 18.50 -5.14
N ALA A 125 -27.53 18.96 -4.27
CA ALA A 125 -26.08 18.87 -4.47
C ALA A 125 -25.53 17.62 -3.75
N PHE A 126 -24.58 16.94 -4.36
CA PHE A 126 -24.00 15.70 -3.82
C PHE A 126 -22.57 15.48 -4.31
N THR A 127 -21.86 14.55 -3.68
CA THR A 127 -20.53 14.11 -4.13
C THR A 127 -20.69 12.85 -4.97
N SER A 128 -19.97 12.73 -6.10
CA SER A 128 -19.98 11.54 -6.97
C SER A 128 -18.60 11.27 -7.57
N ASP A 129 -18.24 9.99 -7.71
CA ASP A 129 -17.03 9.53 -8.39
C ASP A 129 -17.24 9.17 -9.88
N ARG A 130 -18.43 9.43 -10.44
CA ARG A 130 -18.80 9.11 -11.84
C ARG A 130 -17.80 9.64 -12.89
N GLY A 131 -17.14 10.75 -12.60
CA GLY A 131 -16.10 11.34 -13.45
C GLY A 131 -14.70 10.72 -13.30
N GLY A 132 -14.54 9.67 -12.49
CA GLY A 132 -13.28 9.08 -12.09
C GLY A 132 -12.82 9.54 -10.70
N GLY A 133 -12.84 10.84 -10.41
CA GLY A 133 -12.55 11.39 -9.08
C GLY A 133 -13.79 11.97 -8.39
N ASP A 134 -13.75 12.04 -7.05
CA ASP A 134 -14.78 12.71 -6.24
C ASP A 134 -14.97 14.17 -6.69
N ASN A 135 -16.16 14.48 -7.19
CA ASN A 135 -16.56 15.79 -7.68
C ASN A 135 -17.92 16.19 -7.11
N ILE A 136 -18.25 17.49 -7.16
CA ILE A 136 -19.56 17.99 -6.76
C ILE A 136 -20.50 17.99 -7.96
N TRP A 137 -21.67 17.41 -7.76
CA TRP A 137 -22.73 17.29 -8.75
C TRP A 137 -24.01 17.94 -8.23
N VAL A 138 -24.89 18.31 -9.16
CA VAL A 138 -26.24 18.77 -8.87
C VAL A 138 -27.21 17.99 -9.75
N MET A 139 -28.36 17.62 -9.19
CA MET A 139 -29.49 17.03 -9.89
C MET A 139 -30.78 17.74 -9.47
N ASP A 140 -31.85 17.53 -10.22
CA ASP A 140 -33.20 17.96 -9.83
C ASP A 140 -33.66 17.17 -8.60
N ARG A 141 -34.62 17.71 -7.83
CA ARG A 141 -35.13 17.08 -6.59
C ARG A 141 -35.66 15.66 -6.78
N ASP A 142 -36.10 15.32 -8.00
CA ASP A 142 -36.61 13.99 -8.37
C ASP A 142 -35.49 13.01 -8.83
N GLY A 143 -34.22 13.41 -8.76
CA GLY A 143 -33.06 12.62 -9.18
C GLY A 143 -32.68 12.77 -10.65
N SER A 144 -33.44 13.54 -11.44
CA SER A 144 -33.16 13.72 -12.86
C SER A 144 -32.11 14.80 -13.16
N ASP A 145 -31.62 14.83 -14.41
CA ASP A 145 -30.62 15.79 -14.93
C ASP A 145 -29.34 15.96 -14.07
N PRO A 146 -28.65 14.87 -13.67
CA PRO A 146 -27.40 14.99 -12.94
C PRO A 146 -26.31 15.64 -13.79
N ARG A 147 -25.70 16.72 -13.28
CA ARG A 147 -24.62 17.44 -13.94
C ARG A 147 -23.50 17.82 -12.98
N ALA A 148 -22.26 17.73 -13.46
CA ALA A 148 -21.09 18.14 -12.70
C ALA A 148 -21.06 19.66 -12.49
N VAL A 149 -20.68 20.09 -11.29
CA VAL A 149 -20.32 21.48 -10.97
C VAL A 149 -18.80 21.64 -10.98
N THR A 150 -18.05 20.57 -10.69
CA THR A 150 -16.59 20.55 -10.67
C THR A 150 -16.05 19.44 -11.57
N GLU A 151 -14.83 19.63 -12.09
CA GLU A 151 -14.17 18.70 -13.02
C GLU A 151 -12.71 18.43 -12.58
N GLU A 152 -12.51 17.89 -11.38
CA GLU A 152 -11.19 17.49 -10.89
C GLU A 152 -10.77 16.12 -11.44
N ASP A 153 -9.47 16.00 -11.75
CA ASP A 153 -8.82 14.80 -12.30
C ASP A 153 -8.15 13.93 -11.22
N PHE A 154 -8.52 14.13 -9.96
CA PHE A 154 -8.05 13.42 -8.77
C PHE A 154 -9.16 13.44 -7.71
N ARG A 155 -9.17 12.50 -6.73
CA ARG A 155 -10.12 12.58 -5.60
C ARG A 155 -9.81 13.80 -4.73
N LEU A 156 -10.52 14.89 -4.94
CA LEU A 156 -10.24 16.11 -4.21
C LEU A 156 -11.51 16.68 -3.58
N LEU A 157 -12.68 16.55 -4.19
CA LEU A 157 -13.86 17.35 -3.82
C LEU A 157 -14.98 16.56 -3.15
N ASN A 158 -15.44 17.02 -1.98
CA ASN A 158 -16.60 16.45 -1.28
C ASN A 158 -17.27 17.44 -0.31
N SER A 159 -18.27 16.97 0.44
CA SER A 159 -19.00 17.70 1.47
C SER A 159 -19.62 19.02 0.97
N PRO A 160 -20.48 18.99 -0.08
CA PRO A 160 -21.09 20.20 -0.61
C PRO A 160 -22.05 20.83 0.39
N VAL A 161 -22.16 22.16 0.40
CA VAL A 161 -23.22 22.91 1.09
C VAL A 161 -23.62 24.14 0.27
N TRP A 162 -24.91 24.38 0.14
CA TRP A 162 -25.43 25.55 -0.58
C TRP A 162 -25.22 26.84 0.20
N SER A 163 -24.89 27.92 -0.49
CA SER A 163 -25.04 29.27 0.05
C SER A 163 -26.52 29.60 0.24
N PRO A 164 -26.89 30.43 1.23
CA PRO A 164 -28.30 30.76 1.50
C PRO A 164 -29.07 31.39 0.33
N ASP A 165 -28.36 32.00 -0.62
CA ASP A 165 -28.94 32.59 -1.83
C ASP A 165 -29.15 31.57 -2.98
N GLY A 166 -28.71 30.32 -2.82
CA GLY A 166 -28.86 29.24 -3.80
C GLY A 166 -28.04 29.40 -5.09
N ASN A 167 -27.06 30.31 -5.13
CA ASN A 167 -26.22 30.52 -6.32
C ASN A 167 -24.86 29.83 -6.24
N PHE A 168 -24.36 29.56 -5.05
CA PHE A 168 -23.05 28.99 -4.83
C PHE A 168 -23.11 27.73 -3.96
N ILE A 169 -22.08 26.90 -4.10
CA ILE A 169 -21.85 25.69 -3.30
C ILE A 169 -20.45 25.79 -2.72
N ALA A 170 -20.34 25.75 -1.39
CA ALA A 170 -19.05 25.54 -0.75
C ALA A 170 -18.79 24.04 -0.65
N ALA A 171 -17.55 23.63 -0.91
CA ALA A 171 -17.13 22.25 -0.82
C ALA A 171 -15.69 22.19 -0.31
N ARG A 172 -15.32 21.03 0.20
CA ARG A 172 -13.96 20.75 0.63
C ARG A 172 -13.16 20.22 -0.55
N LYS A 173 -11.99 20.80 -0.81
CA LYS A 173 -11.00 20.32 -1.78
C LYS A 173 -9.73 19.85 -1.07
N HIS A 174 -9.35 18.59 -1.26
CA HIS A 174 -8.14 17.98 -0.72
C HIS A 174 -6.92 18.22 -1.61
N PHE A 175 -5.73 18.08 -1.05
CA PHE A 175 -4.46 18.11 -1.80
C PHE A 175 -3.49 17.09 -1.24
N THR A 176 -3.10 16.10 -2.05
CA THR A 176 -2.09 15.11 -1.66
C THR A 176 -0.68 15.58 -1.99
N SER A 177 0.29 15.21 -1.15
CA SER A 177 1.71 15.40 -1.42
C SER A 177 2.40 14.03 -1.58
N ARG A 178 3.51 13.79 -0.85
CA ARG A 178 4.15 12.47 -0.72
C ARG A 178 3.25 11.46 0.00
N ARG A 179 2.31 11.95 0.79
CA ARG A 179 1.28 11.13 1.45
C ARG A 179 0.01 11.16 0.60
N SER A 180 -0.55 9.98 0.36
CA SER A 180 -1.79 9.75 -0.41
C SER A 180 -3.08 10.21 0.28
N LEU A 181 -2.95 10.64 1.53
CA LEU A 181 -4.00 11.24 2.34
C LEU A 181 -3.51 12.66 2.65
N GLY A 182 -4.20 13.65 2.08
CA GLY A 182 -3.75 15.03 1.99
C GLY A 182 -4.63 16.01 2.76
N ALA A 183 -4.18 17.24 2.94
CA ALA A 183 -4.92 18.26 3.69
C ALA A 183 -5.99 18.95 2.83
N GLY A 184 -7.12 19.28 3.47
CA GLY A 184 -8.25 19.97 2.84
C GLY A 184 -8.15 21.50 2.86
N GLU A 185 -8.93 22.12 1.98
CA GLU A 185 -9.25 23.55 1.88
C GLU A 185 -10.73 23.71 1.57
N ILE A 186 -11.32 24.86 1.89
CA ILE A 186 -12.71 25.17 1.54
C ILE A 186 -12.72 26.05 0.29
N TRP A 187 -13.55 25.66 -0.68
CA TRP A 187 -13.68 26.29 -1.98
C TRP A 187 -15.14 26.59 -2.28
N LEU A 188 -15.40 27.69 -2.99
CA LEU A 188 -16.73 28.15 -3.37
C LEU A 188 -16.90 28.06 -4.89
N TYR A 189 -17.96 27.42 -5.34
CA TYR A 189 -18.27 27.21 -6.76
C TYR A 189 -19.63 27.83 -7.09
N HIS A 190 -19.78 28.45 -8.26
CA HIS A 190 -21.10 28.83 -8.74
C HIS A 190 -21.84 27.57 -9.20
N LYS A 191 -23.16 27.48 -9.01
CA LYS A 191 -23.96 26.28 -9.35
C LYS A 191 -23.93 25.88 -10.83
N SER A 192 -23.47 26.76 -11.72
CA SER A 192 -23.27 26.48 -13.15
C SER A 192 -21.86 25.97 -13.48
N GLY A 193 -20.99 25.81 -12.49
CA GLY A 193 -19.60 25.38 -12.63
C GLY A 193 -18.56 26.49 -12.65
N GLY A 194 -17.31 26.13 -12.98
CA GLY A 194 -16.13 27.00 -13.00
C GLY A 194 -14.99 26.48 -12.11
N SER A 195 -13.82 27.14 -12.13
CA SER A 195 -12.62 26.68 -11.39
C SER A 195 -12.68 26.84 -9.87
N GLY A 196 -13.73 27.48 -9.35
CA GLY A 196 -13.91 27.76 -7.93
C GLY A 196 -13.10 28.96 -7.41
N LEU A 197 -13.47 29.40 -6.20
CA LEU A 197 -12.82 30.44 -5.41
C LEU A 197 -12.37 29.85 -4.08
N GLN A 198 -11.07 29.87 -3.80
CA GLN A 198 -10.50 29.42 -2.53
C GLN A 198 -10.94 30.36 -1.39
N LEU A 199 -11.47 29.80 -0.30
CA LEU A 199 -11.87 30.57 0.90
C LEU A 199 -10.81 30.55 1.99
N ASN A 200 -9.95 29.54 2.03
CA ASN A 200 -8.84 29.46 2.97
C ASN A 200 -7.65 28.67 2.43
N GLU A 201 -6.48 28.92 2.98
CA GLU A 201 -5.29 28.09 2.78
C GLU A 201 -5.25 26.94 3.81
N ARG A 202 -4.73 25.79 3.39
CA ARG A 202 -4.39 24.70 4.30
C ARG A 202 -3.19 25.08 5.18
N PRO A 203 -3.13 24.66 6.45
CA PRO A 203 -2.02 25.01 7.34
C PRO A 203 -0.71 24.29 7.01
N ASN A 204 -0.78 23.10 6.41
CA ASN A 204 0.31 22.31 5.84
C ASN A 204 -0.29 21.15 5.03
N ASP A 205 0.54 20.23 4.53
CA ASP A 205 0.10 19.14 3.65
C ASP A 205 -0.54 17.94 4.39
N GLN A 206 -0.59 17.92 5.73
CA GLN A 206 -1.08 16.76 6.49
C GLN A 206 -2.11 17.05 7.59
N LYS A 207 -2.34 18.32 7.96
CA LYS A 207 -3.37 18.68 8.94
C LYS A 207 -4.69 18.93 8.24
N ASP A 208 -5.65 18.13 8.62
CA ASP A 208 -6.89 18.00 7.89
C ASP A 208 -7.90 19.12 8.21
N LEU A 209 -8.72 19.50 7.23
CA LEU A 209 -9.83 20.44 7.38
C LEU A 209 -11.11 19.70 7.06
N GLY A 210 -12.15 19.82 7.88
CA GLY A 210 -13.43 19.16 7.71
C GLY A 210 -14.44 19.99 6.93
N GLU A 211 -15.69 19.95 7.38
CA GLU A 211 -16.85 20.12 6.52
C GLU A 211 -17.42 21.54 6.64
N PRO A 212 -17.68 22.22 5.50
CA PRO A 212 -18.17 23.59 5.51
C PRO A 212 -19.64 23.68 5.94
N ALA A 213 -20.03 24.81 6.54
CA ALA A 213 -21.43 25.18 6.78
C ALA A 213 -21.60 26.71 6.76
N PHE A 214 -22.64 27.22 6.10
CA PHE A 214 -22.93 28.66 6.08
C PHE A 214 -23.72 29.10 7.31
N SER A 215 -23.46 30.32 7.80
CA SER A 215 -24.44 31.02 8.64
C SER A 215 -25.72 31.32 7.83
N PRO A 216 -26.89 31.46 8.47
CA PRO A 216 -28.15 31.71 7.76
C PRO A 216 -28.16 33.00 6.92
N ASP A 217 -27.43 34.03 7.36
CA ASP A 217 -27.23 35.29 6.63
C ASP A 217 -26.18 35.19 5.52
N GLY A 218 -25.48 34.06 5.43
CA GLY A 218 -24.42 33.79 4.47
C GLY A 218 -23.11 34.52 4.76
N ARG A 219 -22.98 35.33 5.81
CA ARG A 219 -21.75 36.07 6.10
C ARG A 219 -20.58 35.17 6.46
N TYR A 220 -20.84 34.10 7.21
CA TYR A 220 -19.82 33.23 7.75
C TYR A 220 -19.83 31.84 7.12
N VAL A 221 -18.64 31.23 7.02
CA VAL A 221 -18.46 29.80 6.71
C VAL A 221 -17.73 29.13 7.87
N TYR A 222 -18.39 28.19 8.52
CA TYR A 222 -17.82 27.35 9.58
C TYR A 222 -17.18 26.10 8.99
N PHE A 223 -16.11 25.60 9.60
CA PHE A 223 -15.47 24.34 9.20
C PHE A 223 -14.65 23.73 10.34
N SER A 224 -14.56 22.41 10.40
CA SER A 224 -13.70 21.70 11.35
C SER A 224 -12.23 21.79 10.93
N ARG A 225 -11.27 21.79 11.85
CA ARG A 225 -9.82 21.74 11.53
C ARG A 225 -9.03 20.96 12.57
N ASP A 226 -8.17 20.04 12.12
CA ASP A 226 -7.17 19.38 12.96
C ASP A 226 -6.22 20.42 13.56
N SER A 227 -6.29 20.54 14.87
CA SER A 227 -5.58 21.54 15.67
C SER A 227 -4.49 20.92 16.54
N THR A 228 -4.20 19.63 16.36
CA THR A 228 -3.12 18.95 17.08
C THR A 228 -1.75 19.55 16.74
N PRO A 229 -0.79 19.58 17.69
CA PRO A 229 0.53 20.14 17.45
C PRO A 229 1.32 19.48 16.29
N GLY A 230 2.27 20.23 15.73
CA GLY A 230 3.16 19.77 14.66
C GLY A 230 2.59 19.90 13.25
N ASP A 231 3.33 19.41 12.26
CA ASP A 231 3.00 19.48 10.83
C ASP A 231 2.70 18.11 10.21
N GLN A 232 2.76 17.04 11.01
CA GLN A 232 2.48 15.67 10.58
C GLN A 232 1.12 15.20 11.10
N PHE A 233 0.49 14.32 10.34
CA PHE A 233 -0.64 13.54 10.82
C PHE A 233 -0.20 12.52 11.88
N GLN A 234 -1.10 12.26 12.83
CA GLN A 234 -0.90 11.33 13.94
C GLN A 234 -2.10 10.38 13.99
N TYR A 235 -1.85 9.07 14.06
CA TYR A 235 -2.87 8.08 14.39
C TYR A 235 -3.14 8.08 15.90
N SER A 236 -4.35 7.65 16.31
CA SER A 236 -4.70 7.45 17.73
C SER A 236 -4.45 8.70 18.58
N LYS A 237 -4.91 9.84 18.07
CA LYS A 237 -4.79 11.14 18.77
C LYS A 237 -5.56 11.06 20.09
N ASP A 238 -5.05 11.69 21.15
CA ASP A 238 -5.71 11.64 22.46
C ASP A 238 -7.08 12.33 22.42
N SER A 239 -8.16 11.55 22.51
CA SER A 239 -9.55 12.04 22.51
C SER A 239 -9.91 12.89 23.72
N ASN A 240 -9.06 12.92 24.76
CA ASN A 240 -9.26 13.78 25.93
C ASN A 240 -8.58 15.15 25.75
N ASP A 241 -7.76 15.35 24.71
CA ASP A 241 -7.17 16.63 24.35
C ASP A 241 -7.97 17.32 23.23
N GLN A 242 -7.53 18.51 22.79
CA GLN A 242 -8.10 19.21 21.65
C GLN A 242 -7.57 18.64 20.33
N ILE A 243 -8.35 17.76 19.70
CA ILE A 243 -8.03 17.22 18.38
C ILE A 243 -8.46 18.18 17.26
N TYR A 244 -9.75 18.49 17.18
CA TYR A 244 -10.32 19.39 16.18
C TYR A 244 -10.89 20.67 16.81
N THR A 245 -10.88 21.74 16.03
CA THR A 245 -11.51 23.02 16.37
C THR A 245 -12.48 23.41 15.26
N ILE A 246 -13.65 23.95 15.59
CA ILE A 246 -14.48 24.61 14.58
C ILE A 246 -13.93 26.01 14.39
N HIS A 247 -13.50 26.29 13.17
CA HIS A 247 -13.12 27.62 12.71
C HIS A 247 -14.28 28.29 11.97
N ARG A 248 -14.21 29.61 11.85
CA ARG A 248 -15.16 30.42 11.08
C ARG A 248 -14.40 31.41 10.20
N ILE A 249 -14.79 31.49 8.94
CA ILE A 249 -14.36 32.49 7.96
C ILE A 249 -15.41 33.59 7.91
N ASP A 250 -15.02 34.85 8.11
CA ASP A 250 -15.85 36.00 7.75
C ASP A 250 -15.64 36.32 6.26
N ARG A 251 -16.68 36.17 5.43
CA ARG A 251 -16.58 36.39 3.99
C ARG A 251 -16.46 37.86 3.59
N GLU A 252 -16.76 38.79 4.51
CA GLU A 252 -16.61 40.22 4.24
C GLU A 252 -15.18 40.70 4.46
N SER A 253 -14.51 40.24 5.52
CA SER A 253 -13.13 40.64 5.84
C SER A 253 -12.06 39.65 5.36
N GLY A 254 -12.41 38.38 5.20
CA GLY A 254 -11.48 37.27 4.95
C GLY A 254 -10.82 36.71 6.21
N ASP A 255 -11.19 37.20 7.40
CA ASP A 255 -10.59 36.74 8.65
C ASP A 255 -11.02 35.32 9.00
N ILE A 256 -10.07 34.51 9.50
CA ILE A 256 -10.31 33.15 9.98
C ILE A 256 -9.98 33.09 11.46
N GLU A 257 -10.97 32.72 12.28
CA GLU A 257 -10.80 32.57 13.72
C GLU A 257 -11.18 31.16 14.20
N ALA A 258 -10.57 30.73 15.30
CA ALA A 258 -11.03 29.57 16.04
C ALA A 258 -12.30 29.94 16.80
N PHE A 259 -13.43 29.30 16.49
CA PHE A 259 -14.75 29.65 17.01
C PHE A 259 -15.15 28.75 18.19
N ILE A 260 -15.09 27.43 18.05
CA ILE A 260 -15.36 26.47 19.14
C ILE A 260 -14.15 25.56 19.34
N SER A 261 -13.57 25.60 20.54
CA SER A 261 -12.37 24.85 20.95
C SER A 261 -12.60 24.10 22.27
N GLY A 262 -11.63 23.28 22.68
CA GLY A 262 -11.63 22.54 23.94
C GLY A 262 -11.36 21.04 23.80
N ALA A 263 -11.21 20.37 24.95
CA ALA A 263 -11.01 18.92 25.06
C ALA A 263 -12.12 18.13 24.35
N GLY A 264 -11.74 17.02 23.72
CA GLY A 264 -12.64 16.20 22.90
C GLY A 264 -12.94 16.75 21.51
N GLY A 265 -12.34 17.90 21.18
CA GLY A 265 -12.50 18.59 19.92
C GLY A 265 -13.91 19.14 19.66
N ALA A 266 -14.09 19.78 18.52
CA ALA A 266 -15.38 20.18 17.99
C ALA A 266 -15.36 20.01 16.47
N VAL A 267 -16.36 19.29 15.93
CA VAL A 267 -16.48 18.96 14.50
C VAL A 267 -17.93 19.05 14.03
N ARG A 268 -18.14 18.97 12.71
CA ARG A 268 -19.44 18.96 12.04
C ARG A 268 -20.32 20.15 12.47
N PRO A 269 -19.91 21.39 12.18
CA PRO A 269 -20.73 22.57 12.48
C PRO A 269 -22.03 22.55 11.67
N THR A 270 -23.16 22.86 12.30
CA THR A 270 -24.46 22.94 11.64
C THR A 270 -25.30 24.05 12.27
N PRO A 271 -25.23 25.28 11.73
CA PRO A 271 -26.02 26.42 12.22
C PRO A 271 -27.53 26.20 12.09
N SER A 272 -28.31 26.69 13.06
CA SER A 272 -29.77 26.68 12.98
C SER A 272 -30.26 27.72 11.96
N PRO A 273 -31.39 27.48 11.26
CA PRO A 273 -31.98 28.45 10.33
C PRO A 273 -32.25 29.83 10.95
N ASP A 274 -32.60 29.89 12.24
CA ASP A 274 -32.83 31.16 12.95
C ASP A 274 -31.55 31.87 13.45
N GLY A 275 -30.38 31.24 13.28
CA GLY A 275 -29.07 31.80 13.63
C GLY A 275 -28.76 31.87 15.13
N LYS A 276 -29.61 31.33 16.00
CA LYS A 276 -29.40 31.37 17.46
C LYS A 276 -28.53 30.23 17.98
N TRP A 277 -28.45 29.13 17.24
CA TRP A 277 -27.76 27.93 17.67
C TRP A 277 -26.78 27.43 16.60
N LEU A 278 -25.74 26.75 17.03
CA LEU A 278 -24.90 25.92 16.17
C LEU A 278 -24.80 24.53 16.78
N ALA A 279 -25.31 23.52 16.08
CA ALA A 279 -25.12 22.13 16.44
C ALA A 279 -23.71 21.67 16.05
N PHE A 280 -23.08 20.84 16.89
CA PHE A 280 -21.76 20.26 16.61
C PHE A 280 -21.53 18.96 17.38
N VAL A 281 -20.57 18.16 16.94
CA VAL A 281 -20.16 16.93 17.62
C VAL A 281 -18.87 17.16 18.40
N ARG A 282 -18.80 16.62 19.62
CA ARG A 282 -17.63 16.64 20.50
C ARG A 282 -17.53 15.33 21.26
N ARG A 283 -16.30 14.90 21.56
CA ARG A 283 -16.05 13.79 22.48
C ARG A 283 -16.18 14.22 23.93
N VAL A 284 -16.92 13.45 24.72
CA VAL A 284 -16.87 13.49 26.19
C VAL A 284 -16.19 12.21 26.64
N ARG A 285 -14.87 12.29 26.90
CA ARG A 285 -13.99 11.11 26.98
C ARG A 285 -14.07 10.31 25.68
N PHE A 286 -14.38 9.01 25.71
CA PHE A 286 -14.49 8.19 24.50
C PHE A 286 -15.83 8.32 23.76
N GLN A 287 -16.86 8.94 24.34
CA GLN A 287 -18.20 8.98 23.74
C GLN A 287 -18.39 10.21 22.83
N SER A 288 -18.79 10.02 21.58
CA SER A 288 -19.22 11.12 20.71
C SER A 288 -20.59 11.63 21.18
N THR A 289 -20.75 12.95 21.26
CA THR A 289 -21.93 13.60 21.82
C THR A 289 -22.31 14.80 20.96
N LEU A 290 -23.61 14.95 20.69
CA LEU A 290 -24.18 16.11 20.01
C LEU A 290 -24.34 17.26 21.01
N PHE A 291 -23.84 18.43 20.65
CA PHE A 291 -23.92 19.66 21.43
C PHE A 291 -24.65 20.76 20.68
N LEU A 292 -25.20 21.71 21.43
CA LEU A 292 -25.60 23.02 20.96
C LEU A 292 -24.64 24.07 21.48
N HIS A 293 -24.22 24.97 20.60
CA HIS A 293 -23.57 26.22 20.93
C HIS A 293 -24.59 27.35 20.87
N ASP A 294 -24.78 28.06 21.99
CA ASP A 294 -25.57 29.28 22.07
C ASP A 294 -24.78 30.45 21.46
N MET A 295 -25.30 31.03 20.38
CA MET A 295 -24.61 32.10 19.64
C MET A 295 -24.54 33.43 20.40
N ASP A 296 -25.36 33.64 21.41
CA ASP A 296 -25.36 34.85 22.25
C ASP A 296 -24.46 34.68 23.48
N THR A 297 -24.62 33.57 24.20
CA THR A 297 -23.90 33.35 25.47
C THR A 297 -22.57 32.62 25.32
N GLY A 298 -22.36 31.91 24.21
CA GLY A 298 -21.20 31.03 23.97
C GLY A 298 -21.27 29.69 24.72
N ALA A 299 -22.40 29.37 25.36
CA ALA A 299 -22.58 28.14 26.12
C ALA A 299 -22.58 26.91 25.20
N ASN A 300 -21.85 25.86 25.58
CA ASN A 300 -21.87 24.55 24.91
C ASN A 300 -22.67 23.56 25.77
N ILE A 301 -23.80 23.07 25.24
CA ILE A 301 -24.77 22.25 25.97
C ILE A 301 -24.85 20.87 25.32
N PRO A 302 -24.55 19.76 26.01
CA PRO A 302 -24.74 18.42 25.46
C PRO A 302 -26.25 18.10 25.38
N ILE A 303 -26.68 17.50 24.27
CA ILE A 303 -28.10 17.24 24.00
C ILE A 303 -28.40 15.79 23.66
N TYR A 304 -27.40 15.03 23.18
CA TYR A 304 -27.52 13.60 22.90
C TYR A 304 -26.15 12.92 22.99
N ASP A 305 -26.00 11.93 23.86
CA ASP A 305 -24.71 11.27 24.15
C ASP A 305 -24.61 9.84 23.62
N ASN A 306 -25.57 9.39 22.80
CA ASN A 306 -25.58 8.05 22.22
C ASN A 306 -25.28 8.05 20.71
N LEU A 307 -24.44 8.98 20.25
CA LEU A 307 -23.94 8.95 18.87
C LEU A 307 -23.03 7.72 18.66
N GLU A 308 -22.94 7.27 17.41
CA GLU A 308 -21.84 6.38 17.04
C GLU A 308 -20.52 7.15 17.13
N ARG A 309 -19.43 6.40 17.24
CA ARG A 309 -18.13 7.00 17.39
C ARG A 309 -17.66 7.74 16.14
N ASP A 310 -17.22 8.99 16.30
CA ASP A 310 -16.66 9.83 15.24
C ASP A 310 -15.25 9.40 14.77
N MET A 311 -14.80 10.00 13.67
CA MET A 311 -13.50 9.74 13.03
C MET A 311 -12.40 10.75 13.42
N GLN A 312 -12.47 11.42 14.58
CA GLN A 312 -11.47 12.44 14.97
C GLN A 312 -10.04 11.87 15.10
N GLU A 313 -9.91 10.58 15.43
CA GLU A 313 -8.63 9.90 15.63
C GLU A 313 -8.06 9.25 14.36
N THR A 314 -8.72 9.45 13.21
CA THR A 314 -8.33 8.88 11.92
C THR A 314 -8.14 9.94 10.85
N TRP A 315 -7.85 9.48 9.64
CA TRP A 315 -8.03 10.30 8.45
C TRP A 315 -9.51 10.31 8.08
N ALA A 316 -10.08 11.49 7.83
CA ALA A 316 -11.52 11.65 7.62
C ALA A 316 -11.80 12.45 6.33
N ILE A 317 -11.38 11.91 5.16
CA ILE A 317 -11.49 12.61 3.86
C ILE A 317 -12.93 12.99 3.54
N HIS A 318 -13.91 12.13 3.86
CA HIS A 318 -15.35 12.35 3.66
C HIS A 318 -16.05 12.94 4.90
N GLY A 319 -15.28 13.59 5.77
CA GLY A 319 -15.78 14.19 7.01
C GLY A 319 -15.68 13.28 8.24
N VAL A 320 -15.75 13.90 9.42
CA VAL A 320 -15.45 13.32 10.73
C VAL A 320 -16.67 12.65 11.37
N TYR A 321 -17.88 13.13 11.08
CA TYR A 321 -19.15 12.50 11.47
C TYR A 321 -20.15 12.71 10.34
N PRO A 322 -21.17 11.88 10.08
CA PRO A 322 -22.11 12.12 8.98
C PRO A 322 -22.89 13.45 9.07
N GLY A 323 -23.50 13.85 7.95
CA GLY A 323 -24.33 15.05 7.86
C GLY A 323 -25.51 15.03 8.84
N ILE A 324 -25.76 16.17 9.50
CA ILE A 324 -26.91 16.41 10.39
C ILE A 324 -27.66 17.64 9.90
N ALA A 325 -28.97 17.71 10.14
CA ALA A 325 -29.81 18.77 9.61
C ALA A 325 -30.80 19.31 10.64
N TRP A 326 -31.09 20.61 10.57
CA TRP A 326 -32.15 21.23 11.34
C TRP A 326 -33.47 21.13 10.58
N THR A 327 -34.59 21.04 11.30
CA THR A 327 -35.89 21.33 10.71
C THR A 327 -35.98 22.82 10.36
N PRO A 328 -36.74 23.22 9.32
CA PRO A 328 -36.79 24.63 8.88
C PRO A 328 -37.25 25.62 9.95
N ASP A 329 -38.06 25.16 10.91
CA ASP A 329 -38.55 25.93 12.07
C ASP A 329 -37.50 26.10 13.20
N SER A 330 -36.33 25.47 13.08
CA SER A 330 -35.29 25.42 14.12
C SER A 330 -35.71 24.74 15.44
N GLU A 331 -36.79 23.97 15.45
CA GLU A 331 -37.30 23.31 16.67
C GLU A 331 -36.68 21.92 16.90
N SER A 332 -36.16 21.27 15.85
CA SER A 332 -35.59 19.93 15.94
C SER A 332 -34.33 19.76 15.10
N ILE A 333 -33.53 18.74 15.43
CA ILE A 333 -32.41 18.25 14.62
C ILE A 333 -32.68 16.81 14.20
N VAL A 334 -32.45 16.49 12.93
CA VAL A 334 -32.46 15.15 12.34
C VAL A 334 -31.02 14.70 12.11
N PHE A 335 -30.69 13.47 12.50
CA PHE A 335 -29.33 12.95 12.44
C PHE A 335 -29.29 11.42 12.39
N TRP A 336 -28.21 10.87 11.83
CA TRP A 336 -27.90 9.45 11.91
C TRP A 336 -27.19 9.11 13.23
N ALA A 337 -27.62 8.03 13.88
CA ALA A 337 -26.91 7.41 14.98
C ALA A 337 -27.26 5.93 15.10
N LYS A 338 -26.22 5.10 15.30
CA LYS A 338 -26.36 3.68 15.64
C LYS A 338 -27.21 2.89 14.65
N GLY A 339 -27.02 3.13 13.35
CA GLY A 339 -27.74 2.43 12.28
C GLY A 339 -29.07 3.06 11.88
N LYS A 340 -29.60 4.02 12.66
CA LYS A 340 -30.95 4.58 12.48
C LYS A 340 -30.93 6.10 12.28
N ILE A 341 -32.03 6.65 11.77
CA ILE A 341 -32.28 8.09 11.69
C ILE A 341 -33.10 8.52 12.91
N HIS A 342 -32.68 9.60 13.57
CA HIS A 342 -33.31 10.13 14.78
C HIS A 342 -33.68 11.59 14.59
N ARG A 343 -34.71 12.03 15.31
CA ARG A 343 -35.10 13.42 15.50
C ARG A 343 -35.05 13.75 16.99
N ILE A 344 -34.35 14.83 17.35
CA ILE A 344 -34.37 15.39 18.70
C ILE A 344 -35.07 16.75 18.71
N ASP A 345 -36.05 16.91 19.59
CA ASP A 345 -36.68 18.20 19.87
C ASP A 345 -35.82 19.02 20.84
N ILE A 346 -35.59 20.29 20.52
CA ILE A 346 -34.58 21.10 21.23
C ILE A 346 -35.08 21.59 22.58
N ALA A 347 -36.38 21.86 22.70
CA ALA A 347 -36.97 22.39 23.92
C ALA A 347 -37.18 21.28 24.97
N SER A 348 -37.79 20.16 24.56
CA SER A 348 -38.13 19.02 25.42
C SER A 348 -36.96 18.06 25.64
N ARG A 349 -36.03 17.98 24.68
CA ARG A 349 -34.97 16.95 24.59
C ARG A 349 -35.47 15.55 24.26
N ASP A 350 -36.73 15.42 23.83
CA ASP A 350 -37.27 14.14 23.42
C ASP A 350 -36.62 13.67 22.11
N VAL A 351 -36.21 12.41 22.06
CA VAL A 351 -35.62 11.76 20.89
C VAL A 351 -36.59 10.74 20.35
N THR A 352 -36.83 10.78 19.04
CA THR A 352 -37.70 9.85 18.33
C THR A 352 -36.98 9.28 17.12
N GLU A 353 -37.15 7.99 16.86
CA GLU A 353 -36.64 7.35 15.66
C GLU A 353 -37.54 7.68 14.46
N ILE A 354 -36.92 8.03 13.33
CA ILE A 354 -37.58 8.13 12.02
C ILE A 354 -37.29 6.83 11.28
N LEU A 355 -38.31 5.99 11.17
CA LEU A 355 -38.18 4.70 10.50
C LEU A 355 -37.91 4.90 9.01
N PHE A 356 -36.95 4.17 8.46
CA PHE A 356 -36.73 4.08 7.03
C PHE A 356 -36.61 2.61 6.63
N HIS A 357 -36.93 2.30 5.39
CA HIS A 357 -36.70 1.00 4.80
C HIS A 357 -36.20 1.18 3.37
N VAL A 358 -35.04 0.59 3.05
CA VAL A 358 -34.45 0.59 1.71
C VAL A 358 -34.55 -0.82 1.14
N LYS A 359 -35.17 -0.92 -0.04
CA LYS A 359 -35.14 -2.12 -0.88
C LYS A 359 -34.60 -1.75 -2.26
N GLN A 360 -33.36 -2.13 -2.54
CA GLN A 360 -32.65 -1.75 -3.77
C GLN A 360 -31.83 -2.89 -4.35
N THR A 361 -31.67 -2.91 -5.68
CA THR A 361 -30.73 -3.80 -6.36
C THR A 361 -29.43 -3.07 -6.66
N LEU A 362 -28.31 -3.59 -6.17
CA LEU A 362 -26.96 -3.06 -6.44
C LEU A 362 -26.20 -3.95 -7.41
N LYS A 363 -25.38 -3.34 -8.27
CA LYS A 363 -24.48 -4.04 -9.18
C LYS A 363 -23.10 -4.20 -8.55
N MET A 364 -22.50 -5.36 -8.74
CA MET A 364 -21.18 -5.71 -8.23
C MET A 364 -20.34 -6.41 -9.28
N THR A 365 -19.01 -6.33 -9.15
CA THR A 365 -18.05 -7.06 -9.97
C THR A 365 -17.50 -8.26 -9.21
N GLU A 366 -17.31 -9.39 -9.89
CA GLU A 366 -16.77 -10.61 -9.28
C GLU A 366 -15.36 -10.39 -8.72
N ALA A 367 -15.11 -10.80 -7.48
CA ALA A 367 -13.81 -10.62 -6.84
C ALA A 367 -12.70 -11.43 -7.51
N LEU A 368 -11.50 -10.86 -7.62
CA LEU A 368 -10.34 -11.53 -8.20
C LEU A 368 -9.81 -12.63 -7.27
N ARG A 369 -9.82 -13.88 -7.73
CA ARG A 369 -9.14 -15.01 -7.08
C ARG A 369 -8.71 -16.04 -8.12
N PHE A 370 -7.45 -16.46 -8.06
CA PHE A 370 -6.87 -17.46 -8.97
C PHE A 370 -6.11 -18.52 -8.16
N PRO A 371 -6.16 -19.80 -8.55
CA PRO A 371 -5.40 -20.85 -7.87
C PRO A 371 -3.89 -20.65 -8.05
N VAL A 372 -3.13 -20.85 -6.98
CA VAL A 372 -1.67 -20.75 -6.95
C VAL A 372 -1.07 -22.07 -6.48
N GLU A 373 -0.24 -22.69 -7.34
CA GLU A 373 0.51 -23.90 -6.95
C GLU A 373 1.66 -23.52 -6.01
N VAL A 374 1.62 -23.99 -4.77
CA VAL A 374 2.54 -23.59 -3.70
C VAL A 374 3.87 -24.33 -3.78
N ALA A 375 3.83 -25.59 -4.22
CA ALA A 375 5.00 -26.46 -4.30
C ALA A 375 5.09 -27.20 -5.65
N PRO A 376 5.31 -26.46 -6.76
CA PRO A 376 5.59 -27.07 -8.05
C PRO A 376 6.92 -27.84 -8.01
N LYS A 377 7.06 -28.88 -8.84
CA LYS A 377 8.30 -29.70 -8.91
C LYS A 377 9.55 -28.86 -9.28
N ARG A 378 9.35 -27.84 -10.10
CA ARG A 378 10.35 -26.85 -10.51
C ARG A 378 9.69 -25.49 -10.58
N PHE A 379 10.46 -24.43 -10.38
CA PHE A 379 9.98 -23.06 -10.52
C PHE A 379 10.90 -22.25 -11.43
N ASP A 380 10.34 -21.25 -12.10
CA ASP A 380 11.07 -20.25 -12.85
C ASP A 380 11.82 -19.32 -11.91
N VAL A 381 13.11 -19.12 -12.16
CA VAL A 381 13.91 -18.10 -11.48
C VAL A 381 13.65 -16.77 -12.17
N HIS A 382 12.76 -15.97 -11.58
CA HIS A 382 12.31 -14.68 -12.11
C HIS A 382 13.21 -13.53 -11.66
N MET A 383 13.72 -13.57 -10.43
CA MET A 383 14.45 -12.44 -9.83
C MET A 383 15.94 -12.48 -10.15
N LEU A 384 16.30 -12.09 -11.38
CA LEU A 384 17.69 -11.89 -11.78
C LEU A 384 18.17 -10.49 -11.36
N ARG A 385 19.20 -10.43 -10.51
CA ARG A 385 19.68 -9.15 -9.94
C ARG A 385 20.98 -8.70 -10.60
N TRP A 386 21.04 -7.39 -10.86
CA TRP A 386 22.18 -6.68 -11.44
C TRP A 386 22.66 -7.30 -12.75
N VAL A 387 21.71 -7.58 -13.64
CA VAL A 387 21.99 -8.08 -14.99
C VAL A 387 22.94 -7.13 -15.71
N GLN A 388 24.03 -7.65 -16.25
CA GLN A 388 25.04 -6.92 -17.03
C GLN A 388 25.46 -7.72 -18.26
N VAL A 389 25.44 -7.09 -19.43
CA VAL A 389 25.94 -7.63 -20.69
C VAL A 389 27.42 -7.26 -20.83
N ALA A 390 28.23 -8.19 -21.31
CA ALA A 390 29.64 -7.95 -21.58
C ALA A 390 29.81 -6.83 -22.63
N PRO A 391 30.88 -6.03 -22.60
CA PRO A 391 31.08 -4.92 -23.56
C PRO A 391 30.94 -5.32 -25.04
N ALA A 392 31.31 -6.55 -25.38
CA ALA A 392 31.21 -7.10 -26.74
C ALA A 392 29.81 -7.62 -27.12
N GLY A 393 28.83 -7.59 -26.21
CA GLY A 393 27.46 -8.06 -26.46
C GLY A 393 27.27 -9.57 -26.53
N ASN A 394 28.32 -10.36 -26.23
CA ASN A 394 28.33 -11.81 -26.45
C ASN A 394 28.07 -12.67 -25.20
N LYS A 395 27.96 -12.06 -24.02
CA LYS A 395 27.69 -12.74 -22.74
C LYS A 395 26.87 -11.84 -21.82
N VAL A 396 26.14 -12.45 -20.90
CA VAL A 396 25.46 -11.76 -19.80
C VAL A 396 25.84 -12.40 -18.47
N VAL A 397 26.02 -11.59 -17.43
CA VAL A 397 26.21 -12.01 -16.03
C VAL A 397 25.10 -11.43 -15.17
N TYR A 398 24.65 -12.19 -14.18
CA TYR A 398 23.67 -11.75 -13.19
C TYR A 398 23.77 -12.58 -11.92
N GLN A 399 23.15 -12.10 -10.84
CA GLN A 399 22.97 -12.87 -9.62
C GLN A 399 21.59 -13.54 -9.63
N ALA A 400 21.55 -14.79 -9.20
CA ALA A 400 20.33 -15.55 -8.94
C ALA A 400 20.61 -16.61 -7.87
N LEU A 401 19.64 -16.92 -7.00
CA LEU A 401 19.79 -17.97 -5.97
C LEU A 401 21.10 -17.87 -5.18
N GLY A 402 21.46 -16.66 -4.74
CA GLY A 402 22.67 -16.40 -3.93
C GLY A 402 23.99 -16.39 -4.71
N HIS A 403 24.01 -16.66 -6.02
CA HIS A 403 25.25 -16.87 -6.78
C HIS A 403 25.27 -16.17 -8.14
N LEU A 404 26.47 -16.01 -8.71
CA LEU A 404 26.63 -15.45 -10.05
C LEU A 404 26.49 -16.52 -11.13
N TYR A 405 25.72 -16.18 -12.16
CA TYR A 405 25.54 -16.97 -13.37
C TYR A 405 26.02 -16.19 -14.58
N VAL A 406 26.58 -16.91 -15.55
CA VAL A 406 26.97 -16.39 -16.86
C VAL A 406 26.27 -17.18 -17.95
N ARG A 407 25.82 -16.49 -19.00
CA ARG A 407 25.18 -17.07 -20.19
C ARG A 407 25.80 -16.48 -21.44
N ASP A 408 26.09 -17.32 -22.44
CA ASP A 408 26.52 -16.85 -23.76
C ASP A 408 25.31 -16.32 -24.54
N LEU A 409 25.44 -15.15 -25.15
CA LEU A 409 24.38 -14.55 -25.96
C LEU A 409 24.58 -14.89 -27.45
N PRO A 410 23.49 -15.11 -28.21
CA PRO A 410 22.09 -15.02 -27.77
C PRO A 410 21.53 -16.29 -27.09
N ASP A 411 22.10 -17.47 -27.34
CA ASP A 411 21.41 -18.75 -27.13
C ASP A 411 22.13 -19.79 -26.24
N GLY A 412 23.24 -19.43 -25.57
CA GLY A 412 23.91 -20.37 -24.65
C GLY A 412 23.13 -20.62 -23.36
N GLU A 413 23.46 -21.65 -22.58
CA GLU A 413 22.76 -21.94 -21.32
C GLU A 413 23.36 -21.19 -20.12
N PRO A 414 22.56 -20.80 -19.11
CA PRO A 414 23.07 -20.25 -17.87
C PRO A 414 23.91 -21.27 -17.12
N ARG A 415 25.06 -20.83 -16.62
CA ARG A 415 25.94 -21.65 -15.76
C ARG A 415 26.51 -20.81 -14.64
N ARG A 416 26.78 -21.45 -13.50
CA ARG A 416 27.54 -20.84 -12.40
C ARG A 416 28.84 -20.23 -12.92
N LEU A 417 29.11 -18.97 -12.56
CA LEU A 417 30.35 -18.28 -12.88
C LEU A 417 31.49 -18.76 -11.97
N THR A 418 31.19 -18.94 -10.69
CA THR A 418 32.12 -19.40 -9.67
C THR A 418 31.73 -20.78 -9.14
N GLY A 419 32.70 -21.53 -8.60
CA GLY A 419 32.47 -22.81 -7.92
C GLY A 419 32.45 -22.72 -6.39
N GLN A 420 32.33 -21.52 -5.83
CA GLN A 420 32.41 -21.28 -4.37
C GLN A 420 31.02 -21.24 -3.75
N ASP A 421 30.81 -21.96 -2.65
CA ASP A 421 29.51 -22.08 -1.98
C ASP A 421 29.55 -21.70 -0.49
N ASP A 422 30.68 -21.16 -0.01
CA ASP A 422 30.83 -20.70 1.38
C ASP A 422 30.19 -19.33 1.64
N HIS A 423 29.76 -18.61 0.60
CA HIS A 423 29.17 -17.28 0.70
C HIS A 423 28.19 -17.02 -0.45
N PHE A 424 27.33 -16.02 -0.28
CA PHE A 424 26.54 -15.45 -1.37
C PHE A 424 27.33 -14.39 -2.13
N GLU A 425 26.99 -14.17 -3.40
CA GLU A 425 27.68 -13.31 -4.35
C GLU A 425 26.70 -12.29 -4.95
N PHE A 426 27.12 -11.03 -5.09
CA PHE A 426 26.25 -9.91 -5.47
C PHE A 426 26.98 -8.87 -6.33
N TYR A 427 26.21 -7.99 -6.99
CA TYR A 427 26.68 -6.84 -7.77
C TYR A 427 27.82 -7.13 -8.76
N PRO A 428 27.66 -8.07 -9.72
CA PRO A 428 28.67 -8.30 -10.75
C PRO A 428 28.81 -7.10 -11.69
N SER A 429 30.03 -6.82 -12.15
CA SER A 429 30.33 -5.81 -13.18
C SER A 429 31.54 -6.20 -14.03
N PHE A 430 31.45 -5.99 -15.34
CA PHE A 430 32.55 -6.30 -16.28
C PHE A 430 33.63 -5.22 -16.31
N SER A 431 34.88 -5.64 -16.54
CA SER A 431 35.93 -4.75 -17.05
C SER A 431 35.63 -4.29 -18.48
N ARG A 432 36.18 -3.15 -18.92
CA ARG A 432 35.95 -2.60 -20.27
C ARG A 432 36.42 -3.53 -21.40
N ASP A 433 37.40 -4.38 -21.14
CA ASP A 433 37.86 -5.41 -22.08
C ASP A 433 37.03 -6.71 -22.04
N GLY A 434 36.06 -6.81 -21.13
CA GLY A 434 35.16 -7.96 -20.96
C GLY A 434 35.82 -9.23 -20.40
N LYS A 435 37.09 -9.18 -19.97
CA LYS A 435 37.83 -10.37 -19.52
C LYS A 435 37.63 -10.68 -18.03
N TRP A 436 37.26 -9.68 -17.24
CA TRP A 436 37.17 -9.80 -15.79
C TRP A 436 35.81 -9.31 -15.30
N ILE A 437 35.37 -9.91 -14.19
CA ILE A 437 34.15 -9.53 -13.48
C ILE A 437 34.54 -9.23 -12.04
N VAL A 438 34.17 -8.05 -11.54
CA VAL A 438 34.25 -7.69 -10.12
C VAL A 438 32.90 -7.89 -9.48
N TYR A 439 32.88 -8.36 -8.24
CA TYR A 439 31.67 -8.62 -7.48
C TYR A 439 31.94 -8.51 -5.97
N VAL A 440 30.87 -8.55 -5.18
CA VAL A 440 30.96 -8.59 -3.72
C VAL A 440 30.36 -9.87 -3.17
N THR A 441 30.70 -10.18 -1.93
CA THR A 441 30.28 -11.41 -1.25
C THR A 441 29.63 -11.10 0.08
N TRP A 442 28.86 -12.04 0.63
CA TRP A 442 28.32 -11.98 1.99
C TRP A 442 28.31 -13.36 2.64
N HIS A 443 28.78 -13.43 3.88
CA HIS A 443 28.64 -14.58 4.79
C HIS A 443 28.37 -14.01 6.19
N ASP A 444 27.40 -14.56 6.93
CA ASP A 444 26.89 -13.90 8.14
C ASP A 444 27.96 -13.71 9.24
N GLU A 445 28.91 -14.65 9.34
CA GLU A 445 29.97 -14.61 10.37
C GLU A 445 31.22 -13.85 9.91
N SER A 446 31.62 -14.00 8.64
CA SER A 446 32.87 -13.43 8.11
C SER A 446 32.67 -12.13 7.35
N LEU A 447 31.42 -11.71 7.16
CA LEU A 447 30.96 -10.55 6.40
C LEU A 447 31.46 -10.57 4.94
N GLY A 448 31.30 -9.45 4.25
CA GLY A 448 31.57 -9.35 2.83
C GLY A 448 33.02 -9.03 2.45
N SER A 449 33.34 -9.29 1.19
CA SER A 449 34.59 -8.91 0.51
C SER A 449 34.36 -8.53 -0.95
N VAL A 450 35.24 -7.70 -1.51
CA VAL A 450 35.27 -7.41 -2.95
C VAL A 450 36.20 -8.43 -3.62
N ARG A 451 35.74 -9.04 -4.71
CA ARG A 451 36.44 -10.13 -5.42
C ARG A 451 36.44 -9.89 -6.93
N VAL A 452 37.41 -10.51 -7.61
CA VAL A 452 37.53 -10.48 -9.08
C VAL A 452 37.70 -11.90 -9.61
N VAL A 453 36.97 -12.23 -10.67
CA VAL A 453 37.01 -13.52 -11.36
C VAL A 453 37.12 -13.33 -12.88
N SER A 454 37.67 -14.31 -13.59
CA SER A 454 37.64 -14.30 -15.06
C SER A 454 36.20 -14.41 -15.57
N SER A 455 35.88 -13.72 -16.67
CA SER A 455 34.57 -13.88 -17.33
C SER A 455 34.34 -15.27 -17.94
N ALA A 456 35.38 -16.10 -18.04
CA ALA A 456 35.24 -17.52 -18.36
C ALA A 456 34.71 -18.34 -17.17
N GLY A 457 34.87 -17.83 -15.94
CA GLY A 457 34.56 -18.49 -14.67
C GLY A 457 35.80 -18.97 -13.92
N GLY A 458 35.58 -19.52 -12.73
CA GLY A 458 36.64 -20.04 -11.86
C GLY A 458 36.52 -19.55 -10.42
N GLU A 459 37.63 -19.60 -9.67
CA GLU A 459 37.68 -19.08 -8.31
C GLU A 459 38.00 -17.57 -8.34
N GLY A 460 37.18 -16.77 -7.65
CA GLY A 460 37.42 -15.33 -7.56
C GLY A 460 38.51 -15.04 -6.53
N HIS A 461 39.43 -14.13 -6.83
CA HIS A 461 40.44 -13.69 -5.85
C HIS A 461 39.95 -12.48 -5.07
N LYS A 462 40.27 -12.43 -3.77
CA LYS A 462 39.86 -11.37 -2.85
C LYS A 462 40.76 -10.14 -3.01
N VAL A 463 40.15 -8.97 -3.18
CA VAL A 463 40.84 -7.67 -3.36
C VAL A 463 40.91 -6.88 -2.05
N THR A 464 39.86 -6.92 -1.23
CA THR A 464 39.85 -6.23 0.07
C THR A 464 40.55 -7.05 1.14
N SER A 465 41.36 -6.40 1.99
CA SER A 465 42.05 -7.07 3.10
C SER A 465 41.20 -7.21 4.37
N ARG A 466 40.16 -6.39 4.52
CA ARG A 466 39.26 -6.37 5.68
C ARG A 466 37.86 -6.87 5.29
N PRO A 467 37.12 -7.47 6.23
CA PRO A 467 35.70 -7.74 6.04
C PRO A 467 34.89 -6.43 6.08
N GLY A 468 33.69 -6.45 5.51
CA GLY A 468 32.79 -5.29 5.56
C GLY A 468 31.52 -5.44 4.72
N HIS A 469 30.76 -4.35 4.67
CA HIS A 469 29.53 -4.23 3.90
C HIS A 469 29.86 -3.55 2.56
N TYR A 470 30.23 -4.33 1.54
CA TYR A 470 30.71 -3.82 0.26
C TYR A 470 29.66 -3.95 -0.83
N LEU A 471 29.39 -2.87 -1.56
CA LEU A 471 28.29 -2.73 -2.50
C LEU A 471 28.81 -2.15 -3.82
N GLU A 472 28.16 -2.50 -4.93
CA GLU A 472 28.28 -1.80 -6.22
C GLU A 472 29.75 -1.61 -6.71
N PRO A 473 30.59 -2.66 -6.81
CA PRO A 473 31.95 -2.52 -7.29
C PRO A 473 31.99 -2.34 -8.81
N VAL A 474 32.90 -1.50 -9.31
CA VAL A 474 33.13 -1.26 -10.74
C VAL A 474 34.62 -1.06 -11.02
N PHE A 475 35.07 -1.45 -12.22
CA PHE A 475 36.44 -1.17 -12.69
C PHE A 475 36.56 0.25 -13.25
N SER A 476 37.74 0.86 -13.09
CA SER A 476 38.18 1.97 -13.95
C SER A 476 38.34 1.50 -15.41
N PRO A 477 38.24 2.40 -16.40
CA PRO A 477 38.34 2.02 -17.81
C PRO A 477 39.63 1.28 -18.20
N ASP A 478 40.75 1.57 -17.53
CA ASP A 478 42.03 0.87 -17.71
C ASP A 478 42.14 -0.50 -16.98
N GLY A 479 41.16 -0.84 -16.15
CA GLY A 479 41.14 -2.08 -15.37
C GLY A 479 42.15 -2.16 -14.22
N GLN A 480 42.76 -1.05 -13.81
CA GLN A 480 43.78 -1.03 -12.73
C GLN A 480 43.21 -0.71 -11.35
N THR A 481 42.05 -0.04 -11.30
CA THR A 481 41.40 0.39 -10.07
C THR A 481 39.98 -0.18 -10.00
N ILE A 482 39.55 -0.55 -8.80
CA ILE A 482 38.16 -0.85 -8.48
C ILE A 482 37.64 0.25 -7.56
N VAL A 483 36.47 0.78 -7.86
CA VAL A 483 35.70 1.61 -6.92
C VAL A 483 34.49 0.85 -6.45
N TYR A 484 34.19 0.94 -5.15
CA TYR A 484 33.04 0.30 -4.54
C TYR A 484 32.45 1.19 -3.44
N ARG A 485 31.19 0.94 -3.07
CA ARG A 485 30.55 1.56 -1.91
C ARG A 485 30.78 0.71 -0.66
N LYS A 486 31.23 1.34 0.42
CA LYS A 486 31.21 0.78 1.77
C LYS A 486 29.95 1.28 2.48
N GLY A 487 29.08 0.34 2.85
CA GLY A 487 27.85 0.59 3.60
C GLY A 487 27.99 0.33 5.10
N SER A 488 26.83 0.18 5.75
CA SER A 488 26.68 -0.19 7.15
C SER A 488 25.67 -1.34 7.27
N GLY A 489 25.91 -2.24 8.21
CA GLY A 489 24.95 -3.24 8.65
C GLY A 489 24.14 -2.78 9.86
N GLY A 490 23.29 -3.69 10.33
CA GLY A 490 22.37 -3.46 11.43
C GLY A 490 21.01 -4.06 11.12
N PHE A 491 20.20 -4.24 12.16
CA PHE A 491 18.89 -4.89 12.09
C PHE A 491 18.99 -6.38 11.71
N VAL A 492 19.00 -6.75 10.41
CA VAL A 492 19.10 -8.15 9.94
C VAL A 492 20.53 -8.62 9.60
N THR A 493 21.50 -7.70 9.56
CA THR A 493 22.93 -8.03 9.38
C THR A 493 23.78 -7.46 10.52
N SER A 494 24.98 -8.03 10.72
CA SER A 494 25.90 -7.57 11.76
C SER A 494 26.28 -6.09 11.60
N PRO A 495 26.22 -5.28 12.68
CA PRO A 495 26.66 -3.88 12.64
C PRO A 495 28.18 -3.74 12.59
N LEU A 496 28.95 -4.83 12.73
CA LEU A 496 30.41 -4.79 12.66
C LEU A 496 30.89 -4.25 11.31
N TYR A 497 32.05 -3.57 11.33
CA TYR A 497 32.68 -2.95 10.16
C TYR A 497 31.86 -1.85 9.45
N SER A 498 30.87 -1.26 10.12
CA SER A 498 30.00 -0.19 9.60
C SER A 498 30.55 1.24 9.71
N ARG A 499 31.75 1.43 10.26
CA ARG A 499 32.36 2.77 10.39
C ARG A 499 32.80 3.32 9.03
N ASP A 500 32.69 4.63 8.86
CA ASP A 500 33.16 5.36 7.68
C ASP A 500 32.53 4.88 6.34
N PRO A 501 31.19 4.90 6.19
CA PRO A 501 30.54 4.56 4.92
C PRO A 501 30.92 5.56 3.82
N GLY A 502 30.95 5.16 2.56
CA GLY A 502 31.31 6.05 1.45
C GLY A 502 31.79 5.30 0.22
N LEU A 503 32.33 6.02 -0.75
CA LEU A 503 32.93 5.43 -1.96
C LEU A 503 34.44 5.30 -1.77
N TYR A 504 34.98 4.14 -2.10
CA TYR A 504 36.38 3.77 -1.89
C TYR A 504 37.01 3.24 -3.16
N ALA A 505 38.24 3.67 -3.45
CA ALA A 505 39.08 3.17 -4.54
C ALA A 505 40.16 2.22 -4.00
N ILE A 506 40.42 1.13 -4.72
CA ILE A 506 41.47 0.15 -4.42
C ILE A 506 42.11 -0.36 -5.72
N SER A 507 43.39 -0.73 -5.71
CA SER A 507 44.00 -1.41 -6.86
C SER A 507 43.35 -2.77 -7.10
N THR A 508 43.22 -3.19 -8.35
CA THR A 508 42.77 -4.56 -8.71
C THR A 508 43.66 -5.65 -8.13
N MET A 509 44.92 -5.35 -7.84
CA MET A 509 45.86 -6.26 -7.18
C MET A 509 45.68 -6.31 -5.64
N GLY A 510 44.74 -5.55 -5.09
CA GLY A 510 44.52 -5.40 -3.65
C GLY A 510 45.37 -4.30 -3.01
N GLY A 511 45.35 -4.24 -1.68
CA GLY A 511 46.12 -3.26 -0.89
C GLY A 511 45.23 -2.39 0.01
N ASN A 512 45.66 -1.14 0.24
CA ASN A 512 44.93 -0.19 1.09
C ASN A 512 43.92 0.61 0.24
N ALA A 513 42.64 0.51 0.61
CA ALA A 513 41.60 1.32 -0.02
C ALA A 513 41.66 2.78 0.45
N VAL A 514 41.40 3.71 -0.46
CA VAL A 514 41.32 5.15 -0.20
C VAL A 514 39.86 5.60 -0.30
N ARG A 515 39.36 6.34 0.70
CA ARG A 515 38.00 6.89 0.66
C ARG A 515 37.98 8.12 -0.24
N VAL A 516 37.25 8.04 -1.35
CA VAL A 516 37.11 9.11 -2.35
C VAL A 516 36.09 10.15 -1.86
N THR A 517 34.93 9.70 -1.36
CA THR A 517 33.89 10.59 -0.82
C THR A 517 33.11 9.93 0.32
N LYS A 518 32.49 10.74 1.18
CA LYS A 518 31.74 10.29 2.36
C LYS A 518 30.32 9.80 2.05
N SER A 519 29.79 10.15 0.88
CA SER A 519 28.43 9.86 0.46
C SER A 519 28.37 9.59 -1.04
N GLY A 520 27.31 8.93 -1.50
CA GLY A 520 27.13 8.54 -2.89
C GLY A 520 26.88 7.05 -3.04
N SER A 521 26.35 6.67 -4.20
CA SER A 521 26.03 5.29 -4.57
C SER A 521 26.19 5.10 -6.07
N ARG A 522 26.16 3.84 -6.53
CA ARG A 522 26.26 3.45 -7.95
C ARG A 522 27.46 4.11 -8.65
N PRO A 523 28.70 3.92 -8.15
CA PRO A 523 29.88 4.44 -8.83
C PRO A 523 29.97 3.90 -10.27
N GLN A 524 30.46 4.72 -11.19
CA GLN A 524 30.64 4.39 -12.60
C GLN A 524 31.69 5.31 -13.24
N PHE A 525 32.14 4.97 -14.46
CA PHE A 525 33.14 5.75 -15.20
C PHE A 525 32.65 6.09 -16.59
N GLY A 526 33.03 7.28 -17.09
CA GLY A 526 32.91 7.66 -18.49
C GLY A 526 34.14 7.21 -19.27
N VAL A 527 34.83 8.17 -19.89
CA VAL A 527 36.00 7.93 -20.74
C VAL A 527 37.29 7.69 -19.94
N THR A 528 37.49 8.44 -18.86
CA THR A 528 38.78 8.47 -18.13
C THR A 528 38.76 7.63 -16.85
N SER A 529 39.94 7.24 -16.37
CA SER A 529 40.12 6.45 -15.14
C SER A 529 40.31 7.28 -13.86
N ASP A 530 40.61 8.58 -13.99
CA ASP A 530 40.86 9.50 -12.88
C ASP A 530 39.58 10.09 -12.28
N ARG A 531 38.52 10.21 -13.08
CA ARG A 531 37.23 10.77 -12.68
C ARG A 531 36.13 9.73 -12.63
N MET A 532 35.55 9.56 -11.45
CA MET A 532 34.39 8.69 -11.22
C MET A 532 33.10 9.51 -11.20
N PHE A 533 32.02 8.94 -11.73
CA PHE A 533 30.64 9.41 -11.60
C PHE A 533 29.88 8.60 -10.54
N PHE A 534 28.93 9.21 -9.85
CA PHE A 534 28.12 8.56 -8.82
C PHE A 534 26.77 9.25 -8.64
N THR A 535 25.80 8.50 -8.12
CA THR A 535 24.48 9.03 -7.75
C THR A 535 24.51 9.57 -6.33
N SER A 536 24.06 10.81 -6.16
CA SER A 536 23.83 11.44 -4.86
C SER A 536 22.33 11.61 -4.59
N ARG A 537 21.94 11.51 -3.32
CA ARG A 537 20.60 11.92 -2.88
C ARG A 537 20.54 13.44 -2.82
N GLU A 538 19.47 14.01 -3.34
CA GLU A 538 19.09 15.41 -3.14
C GLU A 538 17.98 15.45 -2.07
N PRO A 539 17.53 16.64 -1.60
CA PRO A 539 16.34 16.74 -0.77
C PRO A 539 15.17 16.00 -1.41
N GLU A 540 14.21 15.60 -0.58
CA GLU A 540 13.02 14.94 -1.10
C GLU A 540 13.39 13.62 -1.82
N ASP A 541 12.77 13.30 -2.95
CA ASP A 541 13.07 12.07 -3.73
C ASP A 541 14.11 12.33 -4.83
N GLY A 542 14.55 13.59 -4.95
CA GLY A 542 15.47 14.00 -5.99
C GLY A 542 16.79 13.23 -5.93
N ARG A 543 17.39 13.05 -7.11
CA ARG A 543 18.72 12.47 -7.28
C ARG A 543 19.54 13.33 -8.21
N SER A 544 20.85 13.28 -8.02
CA SER A 544 21.81 13.90 -8.92
C SER A 544 22.86 12.93 -9.40
N LEU A 545 23.31 13.12 -10.64
CA LEU A 545 24.52 12.52 -11.15
C LEU A 545 25.67 13.50 -10.91
N LYS A 546 26.65 13.07 -10.10
CA LYS A 546 27.85 13.84 -9.77
C LYS A 546 29.09 13.15 -10.28
N SER A 547 30.20 13.88 -10.38
CA SER A 547 31.53 13.31 -10.60
C SER A 547 32.55 13.87 -9.62
N ILE A 548 33.60 13.12 -9.33
CA ILE A 548 34.73 13.53 -8.49
C ILE A 548 36.01 12.86 -8.98
N GLU A 549 37.16 13.51 -8.80
CA GLU A 549 38.46 12.86 -9.02
C GLU A 549 38.71 11.78 -7.95
N LEU A 550 39.47 10.74 -8.27
CA LEU A 550 39.75 9.64 -7.34
C LEU A 550 40.52 10.06 -6.08
N ASP A 551 41.17 11.22 -6.09
CA ASP A 551 41.80 11.82 -4.91
C ASP A 551 40.81 12.61 -4.02
N GLY A 552 39.55 12.72 -4.43
CA GLY A 552 38.48 13.43 -3.73
C GLY A 552 38.37 14.92 -4.08
N SER A 553 39.11 15.40 -5.08
CA SER A 553 39.04 16.78 -5.55
C SER A 553 38.00 17.00 -6.66
N ASP A 554 37.68 18.27 -6.92
CA ASP A 554 36.86 18.72 -8.05
C ASP A 554 35.51 17.99 -8.22
N GLU A 555 34.73 17.90 -7.13
CA GLU A 555 33.35 17.42 -7.19
C GLU A 555 32.49 18.34 -8.07
N ARG A 556 31.77 17.76 -9.03
CA ARG A 556 30.85 18.47 -9.94
C ARG A 556 29.49 17.79 -9.96
N THR A 557 28.44 18.60 -10.05
CA THR A 557 27.07 18.11 -10.27
C THR A 557 26.69 18.31 -11.74
N HIS A 558 26.29 17.25 -12.42
CA HIS A 558 25.99 17.27 -13.85
C HIS A 558 24.50 17.27 -14.12
N ILE A 559 23.76 16.37 -13.46
CA ILE A 559 22.33 16.18 -13.67
C ILE A 559 21.61 16.28 -12.34
N LYS A 560 20.41 16.85 -12.36
CA LYS A 560 19.41 16.74 -11.29
C LYS A 560 18.11 16.21 -11.88
N SER A 561 17.47 15.27 -11.20
CA SER A 561 16.13 14.79 -11.50
C SER A 561 15.30 14.78 -10.22
N GLU A 562 14.00 15.02 -10.37
CA GLU A 562 13.04 15.01 -9.27
C GLU A 562 12.69 13.59 -8.81
N ALA A 563 12.74 12.59 -9.70
CA ALA A 563 12.25 11.24 -9.42
C ALA A 563 13.08 10.10 -10.04
N ALA A 564 14.21 10.39 -10.69
CA ALA A 564 15.07 9.34 -11.24
C ALA A 564 15.67 8.48 -10.11
N THR A 565 15.68 7.17 -10.30
CA THR A 565 16.19 6.19 -9.33
C THR A 565 17.54 5.57 -9.75
N GLU A 566 17.89 5.69 -11.03
CA GLU A 566 19.13 5.18 -11.61
C GLU A 566 19.64 6.12 -12.72
N PHE A 567 20.97 6.29 -12.80
CA PHE A 567 21.66 7.00 -13.89
C PHE A 567 22.80 6.13 -14.43
N ARG A 568 22.96 6.08 -15.76
CA ARG A 568 23.98 5.29 -16.46
C ARG A 568 24.60 6.06 -17.61
N LEU A 569 25.81 6.53 -17.37
CA LEU A 569 26.63 7.19 -18.38
C LEU A 569 27.18 6.14 -19.35
N SER A 570 27.12 6.46 -20.64
CA SER A 570 27.72 5.66 -21.70
C SER A 570 29.26 5.64 -21.61
N PRO A 571 29.91 4.55 -22.07
CA PRO A 571 31.36 4.41 -22.10
C PRO A 571 32.12 5.55 -22.77
N ASP A 572 31.54 6.16 -23.81
CA ASP A 572 32.11 7.30 -24.54
C ASP A 572 31.79 8.66 -23.92
N GLY A 573 30.92 8.69 -22.90
CA GLY A 573 30.52 9.90 -22.19
C GLY A 573 29.57 10.82 -22.95
N ASN A 574 28.96 10.38 -24.06
CA ASN A 574 28.09 11.22 -24.90
C ASN A 574 26.60 11.02 -24.64
N TRP A 575 26.23 9.94 -23.96
CA TRP A 575 24.84 9.55 -23.67
C TRP A 575 24.62 9.21 -22.21
N LEU A 576 23.43 9.51 -21.72
CA LEU A 576 22.97 9.15 -20.40
C LEU A 576 21.66 8.38 -20.51
N ALA A 577 21.61 7.21 -19.89
CA ALA A 577 20.36 6.51 -19.62
C ALA A 577 19.94 6.74 -18.16
N PHE A 578 18.64 6.77 -17.90
CA PHE A 578 18.11 6.89 -16.55
C PHE A 578 16.77 6.17 -16.40
N SER A 579 16.49 5.70 -15.18
CA SER A 579 15.18 5.14 -14.82
C SER A 579 14.42 6.12 -13.96
N GLU A 580 13.18 6.43 -14.32
CA GLU A 580 12.29 7.30 -13.56
C GLU A 580 10.88 6.72 -13.57
N ARG A 581 10.26 6.58 -12.39
CA ARG A 581 8.95 5.92 -12.20
C ARG A 581 8.85 4.62 -13.02
N TYR A 582 9.83 3.74 -12.79
CA TYR A 582 10.02 2.42 -13.39
C TYR A 582 10.40 2.38 -14.88
N ASN A 583 10.19 3.45 -15.64
CA ASN A 583 10.47 3.50 -17.08
C ASN A 583 11.93 3.87 -17.36
N ALA A 584 12.49 3.34 -18.44
CA ALA A 584 13.83 3.63 -18.91
C ALA A 584 13.83 4.70 -20.01
N TYR A 585 14.78 5.62 -19.92
CA TYR A 585 14.94 6.75 -20.83
C TYR A 585 16.39 6.90 -21.29
N ILE A 586 16.59 7.51 -22.46
CA ILE A 586 17.89 7.94 -22.97
C ILE A 586 17.85 9.44 -23.27
N ALA A 587 18.97 10.13 -23.02
CA ALA A 587 19.23 11.50 -23.46
C ALA A 587 20.71 11.69 -23.83
N PRO A 588 21.06 12.63 -24.72
CA PRO A 588 22.43 13.09 -24.88
C PRO A 588 22.98 13.64 -23.56
N PHE A 589 24.23 13.29 -23.23
CA PHE A 589 24.92 13.84 -22.07
C PHE A 589 25.79 15.03 -22.50
N VAL A 590 25.50 16.20 -21.94
CA VAL A 590 26.22 17.44 -22.26
C VAL A 590 26.99 17.92 -21.03
N PRO A 591 28.33 17.98 -21.07
CA PRO A 591 29.11 18.60 -20.00
C PRO A 591 28.78 20.09 -19.92
N ALA A 592 28.14 20.52 -18.83
CA ALA A 592 27.76 21.90 -18.60
C ALA A 592 28.37 22.42 -17.29
N ALA A 593 28.62 23.74 -17.22
CA ALA A 593 29.11 24.39 -16.00
C ALA A 593 28.05 24.43 -14.90
N GLN A 594 26.77 24.37 -15.27
CA GLN A 594 25.63 24.29 -14.37
C GLN A 594 24.93 22.93 -14.50
N PRO A 595 24.35 22.38 -13.42
CA PRO A 595 23.59 21.15 -13.50
C PRO A 595 22.41 21.27 -14.47
N VAL A 596 22.20 20.26 -15.30
CA VAL A 596 21.03 20.14 -16.18
C VAL A 596 19.90 19.44 -15.42
N GLN A 597 18.71 20.03 -15.44
CA GLN A 597 17.51 19.35 -14.97
C GLN A 597 17.06 18.34 -16.02
N LEU A 598 16.86 17.09 -15.60
CA LEU A 598 16.50 15.97 -16.47
C LEU A 598 15.33 15.17 -15.87
N GLY A 599 14.44 14.72 -16.74
CA GLY A 599 13.26 13.92 -16.46
C GLY A 599 12.47 13.65 -17.75
N PRO A 600 11.40 12.83 -17.71
CA PRO A 600 10.62 12.43 -18.89
C PRO A 600 10.11 13.61 -19.73
N GLU A 601 9.70 14.70 -19.07
CA GLU A 601 9.12 15.89 -19.72
C GLU A 601 10.15 16.96 -20.11
N THR A 602 11.45 16.62 -20.10
CA THR A 602 12.51 17.58 -20.40
C THR A 602 12.48 17.99 -21.87
N LYS A 603 12.43 19.31 -22.13
CA LYS A 603 12.42 19.89 -23.49
C LYS A 603 13.74 20.55 -23.90
N SER A 604 14.66 20.76 -22.97
CA SER A 604 15.95 21.43 -23.22
C SER A 604 16.95 20.56 -23.98
N ILE A 605 16.82 19.24 -23.87
CA ILE A 605 17.58 18.24 -24.64
C ILE A 605 16.63 17.12 -25.07
N PRO A 606 16.92 16.40 -26.18
CA PRO A 606 16.11 15.25 -26.58
C PRO A 606 16.10 14.16 -25.51
N VAL A 607 14.92 13.73 -25.08
CA VAL A 607 14.70 12.59 -24.18
C VAL A 607 13.75 11.62 -24.85
N ARG A 608 14.07 10.32 -24.81
CA ARG A 608 13.21 9.26 -25.37
C ARG A 608 12.97 8.16 -24.34
N LYS A 609 11.70 7.81 -24.09
CA LYS A 609 11.32 6.58 -23.39
C LYS A 609 11.66 5.38 -24.28
N VAL A 610 12.36 4.39 -23.73
CA VAL A 610 12.84 3.23 -24.51
C VAL A 610 12.23 1.89 -24.07
N SER A 611 11.74 1.79 -22.83
CA SER A 611 11.03 0.63 -22.32
C SER A 611 9.54 0.73 -22.66
N ARG A 612 8.87 -0.40 -22.93
CA ARG A 612 7.39 -0.45 -22.93
C ARG A 612 6.85 -0.30 -21.50
N ASP A 613 7.16 -1.28 -20.65
CA ASP A 613 6.59 -1.35 -19.29
C ASP A 613 7.53 -0.78 -18.21
N ALA A 614 8.75 -1.31 -18.11
CA ALA A 614 9.74 -0.91 -17.10
C ALA A 614 11.18 -1.25 -17.52
N GLY A 615 12.16 -0.66 -16.85
CA GLY A 615 13.57 -0.97 -17.06
C GLY A 615 14.41 -0.91 -15.77
N ASN A 616 14.95 -2.07 -15.40
CA ASN A 616 15.89 -2.23 -14.29
C ASN A 616 17.31 -2.54 -14.80
N HIS A 617 18.31 -2.18 -14.00
CA HIS A 617 19.72 -2.53 -14.24
C HIS A 617 20.22 -2.01 -15.59
N LEU A 618 19.96 -0.74 -15.88
CA LEU A 618 20.40 -0.09 -17.11
C LEU A 618 21.92 -0.22 -17.30
N HIS A 619 22.38 -0.49 -18.52
CA HIS A 619 23.80 -0.50 -18.88
C HIS A 619 24.01 -0.46 -20.40
N TRP A 620 25.17 0.03 -20.84
CA TRP A 620 25.49 0.25 -22.25
C TRP A 620 26.39 -0.85 -22.83
N SER A 621 26.27 -1.09 -24.13
CA SER A 621 27.30 -1.79 -24.91
C SER A 621 28.65 -1.07 -24.83
N GLY A 622 29.75 -1.80 -25.05
CA GLY A 622 31.09 -1.23 -25.00
C GLY A 622 31.35 -0.13 -26.03
N ASP A 623 30.63 -0.15 -27.15
CA ASP A 623 30.68 0.86 -28.21
C ASP A 623 29.70 2.03 -28.01
N SER A 624 28.96 2.04 -26.89
CA SER A 624 27.97 3.07 -26.52
C SER A 624 26.75 3.17 -27.45
N LYS A 625 26.51 2.20 -28.34
CA LYS A 625 25.42 2.27 -29.33
C LYS A 625 24.11 1.63 -28.88
N THR A 626 24.17 0.70 -27.93
CA THR A 626 23.01 -0.09 -27.49
C THR A 626 22.84 0.07 -26.00
N LEU A 627 21.63 0.41 -25.56
CA LEU A 627 21.23 0.34 -24.16
C LEU A 627 20.60 -1.03 -23.89
N TYR A 628 20.98 -1.65 -22.77
CA TYR A 628 20.39 -2.87 -22.24
C TYR A 628 19.70 -2.60 -20.91
N TRP A 629 18.63 -3.34 -20.64
CA TRP A 629 17.96 -3.40 -19.36
C TRP A 629 17.31 -4.76 -19.16
N SER A 630 16.86 -5.04 -17.94
CA SER A 630 16.15 -6.27 -17.60
C SER A 630 14.81 -5.97 -16.97
N LEU A 631 13.88 -6.91 -17.16
CA LEU A 631 12.62 -6.96 -16.44
C LEU A 631 12.34 -8.43 -16.11
N GLY A 632 12.46 -8.79 -14.82
CA GLY A 632 12.43 -10.18 -14.41
C GLY A 632 13.55 -11.01 -15.04
N ALA A 633 13.17 -12.14 -15.63
CA ALA A 633 14.07 -13.08 -16.30
C ALA A 633 14.40 -12.72 -17.77
N GLU A 634 13.97 -11.55 -18.24
CA GLU A 634 14.13 -11.13 -19.64
C GLU A 634 15.13 -9.97 -19.79
N LEU A 635 15.95 -10.07 -20.84
CA LEU A 635 16.91 -9.06 -21.27
C LEU A 635 16.36 -8.30 -22.47
N TYR A 636 16.29 -6.99 -22.35
CA TYR A 636 15.88 -6.09 -23.41
C TYR A 636 17.06 -5.26 -23.90
N ARG A 637 16.95 -4.79 -25.14
CA ARG A 637 17.92 -3.88 -25.73
C ARG A 637 17.24 -2.88 -26.64
N ARG A 638 17.87 -1.73 -26.85
CA ARG A 638 17.48 -0.76 -27.88
C ARG A 638 18.71 -0.03 -28.39
N ASP A 639 18.82 0.08 -29.70
CA ASP A 639 19.90 0.82 -30.34
C ASP A 639 19.58 2.32 -30.36
N LEU A 640 20.61 3.16 -30.30
CA LEU A 640 20.43 4.63 -30.36
C LEU A 640 19.74 5.08 -31.64
N SER A 641 20.00 4.41 -32.77
CA SER A 641 19.35 4.67 -34.06
C SER A 641 17.85 4.35 -34.05
N GLU A 642 17.38 3.54 -33.10
CA GLU A 642 15.95 3.26 -32.90
C GLU A 642 15.30 4.26 -31.94
N ALA A 643 16.09 5.05 -31.20
CA ALA A 643 15.60 6.02 -30.24
C ALA A 643 15.60 7.48 -30.77
N PHE A 644 16.47 7.80 -31.72
CA PHE A 644 16.64 9.16 -32.23
C PHE A 644 16.89 9.19 -33.74
N THR A 645 16.11 9.99 -34.47
CA THR A 645 16.22 10.16 -35.94
C THR A 645 17.51 10.85 -36.39
N PHE A 646 18.19 11.58 -35.49
CA PHE A 646 19.44 12.27 -35.78
C PHE A 646 20.69 11.39 -35.58
N VAL A 647 20.52 10.14 -35.14
CA VAL A 647 21.63 9.19 -35.00
C VAL A 647 21.87 8.52 -36.36
N ASP A 648 23.14 8.44 -36.76
CA ASP A 648 23.52 7.84 -38.05
C ASP A 648 22.94 6.42 -38.19
N GLY A 649 22.23 6.18 -39.30
CA GLY A 649 21.57 4.92 -39.58
C GLY A 649 20.16 4.76 -38.99
N ALA A 650 19.61 5.81 -38.38
CA ALA A 650 18.21 5.81 -37.93
C ALA A 650 17.22 5.79 -39.10
N PRO A 651 16.11 5.04 -39.00
CA PRO A 651 15.00 5.14 -39.96
C PRO A 651 14.29 6.50 -39.83
N GLU A 652 13.56 6.90 -40.88
CA GLU A 652 12.74 8.11 -40.85
C GLU A 652 11.62 8.02 -39.79
N GLU A 653 11.03 6.83 -39.66
CA GLU A 653 10.04 6.51 -38.64
C GLU A 653 10.67 5.57 -37.60
N LEU A 654 10.70 6.00 -36.34
CA LEU A 654 11.30 5.24 -35.26
C LEU A 654 10.35 4.13 -34.80
N PRO A 655 10.85 2.92 -34.51
CA PRO A 655 10.01 1.84 -34.00
C PRO A 655 9.48 2.16 -32.60
N GLU A 656 8.35 1.55 -32.23
CA GLU A 656 7.81 1.64 -30.86
C GLU A 656 8.77 1.02 -29.81
N PRO A 657 8.61 1.36 -28.52
CA PRO A 657 9.31 0.69 -27.42
C PRO A 657 9.24 -0.84 -27.50
N VAL A 658 10.35 -1.51 -27.22
CA VAL A 658 10.43 -2.98 -27.35
C VAL A 658 9.50 -3.64 -26.33
N ALA A 659 8.57 -4.44 -26.84
CA ALA A 659 7.52 -5.12 -26.09
C ALA A 659 7.95 -6.46 -25.49
N GLU A 660 8.87 -7.16 -26.15
CA GLU A 660 9.30 -8.53 -25.79
C GLU A 660 10.81 -8.56 -25.53
N GLY A 661 11.21 -9.18 -24.40
CA GLY A 661 12.61 -9.36 -24.07
C GLY A 661 13.11 -10.75 -24.48
N LYS A 662 14.43 -10.94 -24.48
CA LYS A 662 15.05 -12.26 -24.64
C LYS A 662 15.11 -12.96 -23.28
N PRO A 663 14.51 -14.14 -23.10
CA PRO A 663 14.65 -14.89 -21.86
C PRO A 663 16.11 -15.26 -21.58
N ILE A 664 16.58 -14.94 -20.38
CA ILE A 664 17.93 -15.25 -19.90
C ILE A 664 17.94 -16.02 -18.58
N GLY A 665 16.78 -16.22 -17.94
CA GLY A 665 16.61 -17.02 -16.73
C GLY A 665 16.71 -18.54 -16.97
N PHE A 666 16.36 -19.31 -15.93
CA PHE A 666 16.40 -20.77 -15.93
C PHE A 666 15.42 -21.34 -14.90
N PHE A 667 15.24 -22.66 -14.92
CA PHE A 667 14.44 -23.38 -13.92
C PHE A 667 15.31 -23.89 -12.78
N ALA A 668 14.79 -23.80 -11.56
CA ALA A 668 15.35 -24.46 -10.38
C ALA A 668 14.40 -25.52 -9.85
N ALA A 669 14.95 -26.57 -9.23
CA ALA A 669 14.15 -27.55 -8.50
C ALA A 669 13.68 -26.93 -7.18
N LEU A 670 12.44 -27.23 -6.79
CA LEU A 670 11.98 -26.97 -5.43
C LEU A 670 12.74 -27.89 -4.46
N ASP A 671 13.17 -27.38 -3.30
CA ASP A 671 13.68 -28.23 -2.22
C ASP A 671 12.57 -29.16 -1.73
N VAL A 672 12.83 -30.46 -1.78
CA VAL A 672 11.94 -31.50 -1.28
C VAL A 672 12.77 -32.40 -0.37
N PRO A 673 12.54 -32.41 0.95
CA PRO A 673 13.28 -33.26 1.87
C PRO A 673 13.00 -34.73 1.58
N THR A 674 13.87 -35.61 2.08
CA THR A 674 13.72 -37.07 1.92
C THR A 674 13.31 -37.74 3.24
N GLY A 675 12.71 -38.93 3.12
CA GLY A 675 12.27 -39.76 4.25
C GLY A 675 10.82 -39.50 4.68
N ALA A 676 10.34 -40.31 5.62
CA ALA A 676 9.00 -40.20 6.18
C ALA A 676 9.05 -39.79 7.67
N ILE A 677 8.19 -38.86 8.08
CA ILE A 677 8.00 -38.45 9.47
C ILE A 677 6.56 -38.78 9.86
N VAL A 678 6.38 -39.36 11.05
CA VAL A 678 5.04 -39.65 11.59
C VAL A 678 4.87 -38.94 12.92
N LEU A 679 3.81 -38.15 13.03
CA LEU A 679 3.37 -37.54 14.29
C LEU A 679 2.15 -38.33 14.77
N THR A 680 2.24 -38.99 15.93
CA THR A 680 1.18 -39.88 16.42
C THR A 680 0.76 -39.56 17.84
N GLY A 681 -0.52 -39.78 18.17
CA GLY A 681 -1.05 -39.60 19.52
C GLY A 681 -1.60 -38.20 19.82
N ALA A 682 -1.59 -37.28 18.85
CA ALA A 682 -2.00 -35.90 19.06
C ALA A 682 -3.49 -35.66 18.77
N ARG A 683 -4.04 -34.59 19.35
CA ARG A 683 -5.27 -33.98 18.87
C ARG A 683 -5.01 -33.25 17.56
N LEU A 684 -5.76 -33.52 16.50
CA LEU A 684 -5.65 -32.83 15.22
C LEU A 684 -6.85 -31.91 15.02
N ILE A 685 -6.63 -30.61 14.86
CA ILE A 685 -7.66 -29.67 14.43
C ILE A 685 -7.45 -29.46 12.94
N THR A 686 -8.30 -30.07 12.10
CA THR A 686 -7.94 -30.28 10.68
C THR A 686 -8.26 -29.09 9.79
N MET A 687 -9.15 -28.19 10.24
CA MET A 687 -9.81 -27.15 9.45
C MET A 687 -10.74 -27.68 8.35
N ARG A 688 -11.01 -28.99 8.30
CA ARG A 688 -12.09 -29.54 7.47
C ARG A 688 -13.42 -29.38 8.19
N GLY A 689 -14.02 -28.20 8.05
CA GLY A 689 -15.19 -27.81 8.86
C GLY A 689 -14.80 -27.74 10.35
N GLU A 690 -15.59 -28.40 11.20
CA GLU A 690 -15.40 -28.42 12.66
C GLU A 690 -14.64 -29.67 13.17
N GLU A 691 -14.01 -30.43 12.27
CA GLU A 691 -13.44 -31.73 12.62
C GLU A 691 -12.21 -31.63 13.56
N VAL A 692 -12.27 -32.40 14.64
CA VAL A 692 -11.19 -32.62 15.59
C VAL A 692 -10.97 -34.12 15.80
N ILE A 693 -9.73 -34.60 15.62
CA ILE A 693 -9.33 -35.99 15.83
C ILE A 693 -8.50 -36.10 17.10
N GLU A 694 -9.08 -36.54 18.22
CA GLU A 694 -8.44 -36.51 19.56
C GLU A 694 -7.19 -37.39 19.72
N ASN A 695 -7.13 -38.54 19.03
CA ASN A 695 -5.97 -39.44 19.05
C ASN A 695 -5.59 -39.76 17.59
N GLY A 696 -5.05 -38.75 16.91
CA GLY A 696 -4.73 -38.81 15.50
C GLY A 696 -3.27 -39.12 15.20
N THR A 697 -3.07 -39.58 13.96
CA THR A 697 -1.75 -39.80 13.36
C THR A 697 -1.68 -39.08 12.02
N ILE A 698 -0.58 -38.38 11.77
CA ILE A 698 -0.23 -37.78 10.48
C ILE A 698 1.03 -38.46 9.96
N VAL A 699 0.97 -38.97 8.73
CA VAL A 699 2.13 -39.48 7.98
C VAL A 699 2.52 -38.44 6.94
N VAL A 700 3.77 -38.00 7.02
CA VAL A 700 4.39 -37.09 6.06
C VAL A 700 5.48 -37.84 5.31
N GLU A 701 5.35 -37.93 4.00
CA GLU A 701 6.43 -38.42 3.13
C GLU A 701 7.00 -37.24 2.36
N ALA A 702 8.32 -37.07 2.45
CA ALA A 702 8.99 -35.87 1.96
C ALA A 702 8.36 -34.59 2.51
N ASN A 703 7.61 -33.84 1.71
CA ASN A 703 6.92 -32.62 2.09
C ASN A 703 5.39 -32.67 2.06
N ARG A 704 4.78 -33.84 1.80
CA ARG A 704 3.31 -33.96 1.69
C ARG A 704 2.74 -34.93 2.72
N ILE A 705 1.52 -34.64 3.15
CA ILE A 705 0.72 -35.51 4.01
C ILE A 705 0.20 -36.66 3.16
N THR A 706 0.60 -37.89 3.46
CA THR A 706 0.17 -39.09 2.72
C THR A 706 -0.93 -39.88 3.44
N ALA A 707 -1.05 -39.71 4.76
CA ALA A 707 -2.15 -40.25 5.54
C ALA A 707 -2.44 -39.36 6.76
N VAL A 708 -3.73 -39.21 7.09
CA VAL A 708 -4.21 -38.56 8.31
C VAL A 708 -5.49 -39.26 8.79
N GLY A 709 -5.62 -39.50 10.09
CA GLY A 709 -6.80 -40.16 10.66
C GLY A 709 -6.60 -40.54 12.12
N PRO A 710 -7.58 -41.23 12.74
CA PRO A 710 -7.40 -41.87 14.04
C PRO A 710 -6.19 -42.81 14.04
N ALA A 711 -5.45 -42.86 15.14
CA ALA A 711 -4.22 -43.65 15.23
C ALA A 711 -4.43 -45.16 14.99
N THR A 712 -5.66 -45.67 15.17
CA THR A 712 -6.03 -47.05 14.87
C THR A 712 -6.14 -47.35 13.38
N ASP A 713 -6.31 -46.32 12.55
CA ASP A 713 -6.72 -46.44 11.15
C ASP A 713 -5.56 -46.09 10.20
N VAL A 714 -4.51 -45.44 10.71
CA VAL A 714 -3.35 -44.99 9.94
C VAL A 714 -2.22 -46.01 10.01
N VAL A 715 -1.79 -46.50 8.85
CA VAL A 715 -0.63 -47.40 8.74
C VAL A 715 0.66 -46.60 8.74
N ILE A 716 1.55 -46.89 9.68
CA ILE A 716 2.88 -46.27 9.77
C ILE A 716 3.81 -46.95 8.75
N PRO A 717 4.43 -46.21 7.81
CA PRO A 717 5.39 -46.79 6.87
C PRO A 717 6.64 -47.33 7.56
N ASP A 718 7.20 -48.42 7.02
CA ASP A 718 8.46 -48.99 7.51
C ASP A 718 9.60 -47.98 7.38
N GLY A 719 10.40 -47.85 8.46
CA GLY A 719 11.55 -46.94 8.49
C GLY A 719 11.21 -45.45 8.68
N ALA A 720 9.93 -45.11 8.88
CA ALA A 720 9.53 -43.74 9.20
C ALA A 720 10.09 -43.28 10.57
N HIS A 721 10.43 -42.00 10.67
CA HIS A 721 10.79 -41.38 11.93
C HIS A 721 9.52 -41.02 12.71
N VAL A 722 9.19 -41.84 13.71
CA VAL A 722 7.96 -41.69 14.51
C VAL A 722 8.24 -40.81 15.73
N LEU A 723 7.48 -39.72 15.88
CA LEU A 723 7.43 -38.89 17.08
C LEU A 723 6.12 -39.08 17.81
N ASP A 724 6.22 -39.32 19.12
CA ASP A 724 5.09 -39.31 20.03
C ASP A 724 4.69 -37.85 20.34
N ALA A 725 3.47 -37.50 19.95
CA ALA A 725 2.83 -36.22 20.19
C ALA A 725 1.62 -36.37 21.14
N SER A 726 1.60 -37.43 21.96
CA SER A 726 0.60 -37.63 23.01
C SER A 726 0.46 -36.40 23.92
N GLY A 727 -0.79 -35.97 24.13
CA GLY A 727 -1.12 -34.79 24.94
C GLY A 727 -0.88 -33.44 24.23
N LYS A 728 -0.44 -33.45 22.97
CA LYS A 728 -0.26 -32.24 22.14
C LYS A 728 -1.43 -32.02 21.20
N THR A 729 -1.51 -30.81 20.64
CA THR A 729 -2.45 -30.47 19.58
C THR A 729 -1.71 -30.08 18.32
N ILE A 730 -2.18 -30.50 17.14
CA ILE A 730 -1.63 -30.12 15.84
C ILE A 730 -2.67 -29.31 15.08
N ILE A 731 -2.24 -28.17 14.57
CA ILE A 731 -3.00 -27.30 13.67
C ILE A 731 -2.24 -27.17 12.33
N PRO A 732 -2.90 -26.78 11.22
CA PRO A 732 -2.19 -26.28 10.06
C PRO A 732 -1.28 -25.12 10.46
N GLY A 733 -0.14 -24.97 9.79
CA GLY A 733 0.71 -23.81 10.01
C GLY A 733 -0.04 -22.51 9.71
N LEU A 734 0.26 -21.47 10.48
CA LEU A 734 -0.45 -20.19 10.37
C LEU A 734 -0.11 -19.50 9.04
N VAL A 735 -1.13 -18.86 8.45
CA VAL A 735 -1.05 -18.11 7.20
C VAL A 735 -1.29 -16.64 7.49
N ASP A 736 -0.21 -15.87 7.59
CA ASP A 736 -0.29 -14.41 7.80
C ASP A 736 -0.35 -13.72 6.44
N VAL A 737 -1.52 -13.20 6.07
CA VAL A 737 -1.73 -12.64 4.72
C VAL A 737 -1.34 -11.17 4.59
N HIS A 738 -1.03 -10.51 5.71
CA HIS A 738 -0.56 -9.13 5.76
C HIS A 738 0.59 -9.03 6.75
N TRP A 739 1.77 -9.35 6.27
CA TRP A 739 2.99 -9.40 7.05
C TRP A 739 4.01 -8.39 6.54
N HIS A 740 4.85 -7.83 7.42
CA HIS A 740 5.98 -6.99 7.01
C HIS A 740 7.25 -7.39 7.73
N GLY A 741 8.21 -7.94 6.98
CA GLY A 741 9.52 -8.30 7.52
C GLY A 741 10.63 -8.03 6.51
N SER A 742 11.73 -7.51 7.03
CA SER A 742 12.92 -7.26 6.21
C SER A 742 13.47 -8.59 5.71
N GLN A 743 13.78 -8.68 4.40
CA GLN A 743 14.42 -9.84 3.79
C GLN A 743 15.89 -9.58 3.45
N GLY A 744 16.42 -8.44 3.88
CA GLY A 744 17.77 -8.02 3.54
C GLY A 744 18.10 -6.57 3.90
N ALA A 745 19.39 -6.24 3.83
CA ALA A 745 19.92 -4.93 4.17
C ALA A 745 20.76 -4.38 3.01
N SER A 746 20.40 -3.20 2.49
CA SER A 746 21.09 -2.56 1.36
C SER A 746 21.24 -3.45 0.12
N GLY A 747 20.26 -4.35 -0.12
CA GLY A 747 20.27 -5.29 -1.25
C GLY A 747 20.93 -6.65 -0.95
N PHE A 748 21.57 -6.86 0.19
CA PHE A 748 22.05 -8.19 0.60
C PHE A 748 20.95 -9.00 1.25
N THR A 749 20.89 -10.29 0.92
CA THR A 749 20.11 -11.28 1.65
C THR A 749 21.04 -11.98 2.66
N PRO A 750 20.74 -11.98 3.97
CA PRO A 750 21.51 -12.75 4.95
C PRO A 750 21.32 -14.26 4.74
N GLN A 751 22.23 -15.09 5.23
CA GLN A 751 22.07 -16.55 5.16
C GLN A 751 21.09 -17.05 6.22
N GLN A 752 21.01 -16.36 7.37
CA GLN A 752 19.98 -16.55 8.38
C GLN A 752 19.30 -15.22 8.70
N ASP A 753 17.98 -15.19 8.59
CA ASP A 753 17.17 -14.03 8.95
C ASP A 753 16.41 -14.32 10.26
N TRP A 754 16.74 -13.57 11.32
CA TRP A 754 16.14 -13.78 12.64
C TRP A 754 14.64 -13.51 12.66
N PHE A 755 14.13 -12.67 11.76
CA PHE A 755 12.71 -12.39 11.64
C PHE A 755 11.97 -13.61 11.07
N ASN A 756 12.53 -14.25 10.04
CA ASN A 756 11.96 -15.47 9.46
C ASN A 756 11.97 -16.62 10.49
N TYR A 757 13.05 -16.74 11.28
CA TYR A 757 13.17 -17.75 12.33
C TYR A 757 12.16 -17.52 13.46
N ALA A 758 11.98 -16.26 13.90
CA ALA A 758 10.98 -15.91 14.91
C ALA A 758 9.55 -16.24 14.43
N SER A 759 9.20 -15.88 13.18
CA SER A 759 7.89 -16.22 12.58
C SER A 759 7.63 -17.72 12.61
N LEU A 760 8.59 -18.54 12.16
CA LEU A 760 8.48 -20.01 12.20
C LEU A 760 8.38 -20.54 13.64
N ALA A 761 9.15 -19.98 14.58
CA ALA A 761 9.11 -20.39 15.98
C ALA A 761 7.71 -20.18 16.61
N PHE A 762 6.95 -19.20 16.13
CA PHE A 762 5.54 -18.97 16.49
C PHE A 762 4.55 -19.70 15.56
N GLY A 763 4.99 -20.65 14.73
CA GLY A 763 4.12 -21.48 13.91
C GLY A 763 3.58 -20.81 12.65
N VAL A 764 4.08 -19.61 12.28
CA VAL A 764 3.77 -18.95 11.01
C VAL A 764 4.61 -19.60 9.90
N THR A 765 3.96 -20.45 9.11
CA THR A 765 4.62 -21.20 8.03
C THR A 765 4.44 -20.57 6.66
N THR A 766 3.50 -19.63 6.52
CA THR A 766 3.26 -18.87 5.28
C THR A 766 3.08 -17.39 5.60
N ALA A 767 3.78 -16.54 4.86
CA ALA A 767 3.69 -15.09 4.98
C ALA A 767 3.50 -14.46 3.59
N HIS A 768 2.46 -13.63 3.46
CA HIS A 768 2.26 -12.76 2.32
C HIS A 768 2.52 -11.31 2.73
N ASP A 769 3.49 -10.67 2.08
CA ASP A 769 3.89 -9.29 2.33
C ASP A 769 3.33 -8.35 1.26
N PRO A 770 2.30 -7.55 1.55
CA PRO A 770 1.66 -6.72 0.56
C PRO A 770 2.41 -5.39 0.34
N SER A 771 3.62 -5.19 0.89
CA SER A 771 4.43 -3.99 0.63
C SER A 771 5.91 -4.17 1.01
N ASN A 772 6.75 -4.61 0.07
CA ASN A 772 8.20 -4.78 0.30
C ASN A 772 9.07 -4.31 -0.88
N ASP A 773 10.39 -4.32 -0.69
CA ASP A 773 11.36 -4.16 -1.78
C ASP A 773 11.27 -5.36 -2.73
N THR A 774 10.84 -5.10 -3.96
CA THR A 774 10.61 -6.13 -4.98
C THR A 774 11.85 -7.03 -5.15
N SER A 775 13.02 -6.42 -5.34
CA SER A 775 14.22 -7.17 -5.72
C SER A 775 14.73 -8.09 -4.61
N THR A 776 14.74 -7.60 -3.36
CA THR A 776 15.25 -8.36 -2.22
C THR A 776 14.26 -9.43 -1.78
N PHE A 777 12.96 -9.13 -1.76
CA PHE A 777 11.95 -10.09 -1.30
C PHE A 777 11.84 -11.31 -2.23
N PHE A 778 11.69 -11.10 -3.54
CA PHE A 778 11.54 -12.21 -4.47
C PHE A 778 12.81 -13.07 -4.58
N ALA A 779 13.99 -12.47 -4.44
CA ALA A 779 15.24 -13.24 -4.36
C ALA A 779 15.29 -14.12 -3.10
N SER A 780 14.84 -13.62 -1.95
CA SER A 780 14.72 -14.42 -0.72
C SER A 780 13.64 -15.50 -0.83
N SER A 781 12.51 -15.23 -1.49
CA SER A 781 11.48 -16.23 -1.78
C SER A 781 12.02 -17.39 -2.62
N GLU A 782 12.78 -17.09 -3.68
CA GLU A 782 13.40 -18.11 -4.54
C GLU A 782 14.50 -18.89 -3.80
N LEU A 783 15.30 -18.23 -2.95
CA LEU A 783 16.28 -18.89 -2.07
C LEU A 783 15.61 -19.87 -1.10
N ALA A 784 14.46 -19.50 -0.51
CA ALA A 784 13.69 -20.35 0.38
C ALA A 784 13.10 -21.55 -0.38
N LYS A 785 12.54 -21.33 -1.58
CA LYS A 785 12.05 -22.41 -2.47
C LYS A 785 13.16 -23.39 -2.86
N ALA A 786 14.39 -22.91 -3.06
CA ALA A 786 15.55 -23.73 -3.36
C ALA A 786 16.20 -24.39 -2.12
N GLY A 787 15.67 -24.18 -0.91
CA GLY A 787 16.20 -24.75 0.33
C GLY A 787 17.53 -24.15 0.78
N MET A 788 17.89 -22.97 0.27
CA MET A 788 19.17 -22.31 0.58
C MET A 788 19.12 -21.45 1.85
N ILE A 789 17.92 -21.02 2.25
CA ILE A 789 17.67 -20.33 3.52
C ILE A 789 16.46 -20.95 4.22
N THR A 790 16.40 -20.85 5.55
CA THR A 790 15.22 -21.28 6.33
C THR A 790 14.27 -20.10 6.51
N ALA A 791 13.05 -20.24 6.02
CA ALA A 791 12.00 -19.22 6.12
C ALA A 791 10.61 -19.86 6.07
N PRO A 792 9.55 -19.13 6.49
CA PRO A 792 8.19 -19.41 6.03
C PRO A 792 8.12 -19.41 4.49
N ARG A 793 7.02 -19.89 3.92
CA ARG A 793 6.73 -19.63 2.50
C ARG A 793 6.53 -18.13 2.31
N LEU A 794 7.38 -17.53 1.49
CA LEU A 794 7.40 -16.09 1.26
C LEU A 794 6.67 -15.73 -0.05
N PHE A 795 5.56 -15.01 0.08
CA PHE A 795 4.80 -14.42 -1.02
C PHE A 795 4.74 -12.90 -0.86
N SER A 796 4.63 -12.15 -1.94
CA SER A 796 4.54 -10.69 -1.86
C SER A 796 3.93 -10.08 -3.11
N THR A 797 3.41 -8.88 -2.96
CA THR A 797 3.04 -7.99 -4.06
C THR A 797 4.23 -7.23 -4.64
N GLY A 798 5.40 -7.29 -3.99
CA GLY A 798 6.52 -6.39 -4.23
C GLY A 798 6.19 -4.95 -3.84
N THR A 799 6.81 -4.01 -4.55
CA THR A 799 6.61 -2.57 -4.31
C THR A 799 5.21 -2.14 -4.77
N ILE A 800 4.49 -1.52 -3.85
CA ILE A 800 3.09 -1.07 -4.01
C ILE A 800 2.84 -0.23 -5.27
N LEU A 801 1.62 -0.30 -5.79
CA LEU A 801 1.14 0.60 -6.84
C LEU A 801 0.65 1.89 -6.20
N TYR A 802 1.58 2.78 -5.84
CA TYR A 802 1.30 3.98 -5.06
C TYR A 802 0.67 5.11 -5.88
N GLY A 803 -0.46 5.64 -5.42
CA GLY A 803 -1.20 6.72 -6.10
C GLY A 803 -0.67 8.15 -5.87
N ALA A 804 0.20 8.38 -4.87
CA ALA A 804 0.68 9.73 -4.50
C ALA A 804 2.09 10.06 -5.02
N ALA A 805 2.56 11.28 -4.77
CA ALA A 805 3.86 11.73 -5.25
C ALA A 805 5.02 10.91 -4.64
N GLY A 806 6.03 10.61 -5.46
CA GLY A 806 7.23 9.87 -5.06
C GLY A 806 8.01 9.39 -6.28
N ASP A 807 9.25 8.92 -6.07
CA ASP A 807 10.08 8.28 -7.09
C ASP A 807 9.55 6.89 -7.53
N PHE A 808 8.68 6.30 -6.71
CA PHE A 808 8.01 5.01 -6.98
C PHE A 808 6.50 5.13 -7.29
N LYS A 809 5.99 6.34 -7.59
CA LYS A 809 4.59 6.57 -8.00
C LYS A 809 4.22 5.68 -9.20
N ALA A 810 3.09 4.97 -9.09
CA ALA A 810 2.50 4.23 -10.21
C ALA A 810 1.49 5.15 -10.91
N ILE A 811 1.86 5.64 -12.10
CA ILE A 811 0.97 6.43 -12.95
C ILE A 811 0.04 5.47 -13.68
N VAL A 812 -1.27 5.65 -13.51
CA VAL A 812 -2.32 4.90 -14.20
C VAL A 812 -3.29 5.91 -14.79
N ASN A 813 -3.24 6.13 -16.10
CA ASN A 813 -4.20 6.97 -16.82
C ASN A 813 -4.99 6.19 -17.88
N SER A 814 -4.61 4.94 -18.13
CA SER A 814 -5.27 4.04 -19.08
C SER A 814 -5.20 2.59 -18.60
N LEU A 815 -5.96 1.72 -19.26
CA LEU A 815 -5.86 0.27 -19.06
C LEU A 815 -4.47 -0.28 -19.41
N ASP A 816 -3.78 0.29 -20.41
CA ASP A 816 -2.42 -0.15 -20.75
C ASP A 816 -1.40 0.27 -19.68
N ASP A 817 -1.53 1.46 -19.09
CA ASP A 817 -0.71 1.85 -17.93
C ASP A 817 -0.90 0.87 -16.76
N ALA A 818 -2.16 0.52 -16.46
CA ALA A 818 -2.48 -0.47 -15.43
C ALA A 818 -1.81 -1.82 -15.74
N LYS A 819 -1.96 -2.33 -16.98
CA LYS A 819 -1.33 -3.59 -17.42
C LYS A 819 0.19 -3.53 -17.38
N SER A 820 0.81 -2.39 -17.71
CA SER A 820 2.25 -2.18 -17.63
C SER A 820 2.78 -2.39 -16.20
N HIS A 821 2.13 -1.79 -15.19
CA HIS A 821 2.51 -2.01 -13.79
C HIS A 821 2.29 -3.44 -13.31
N LEU A 822 1.20 -4.08 -13.75
CA LEU A 822 0.90 -5.48 -13.43
C LEU A 822 1.93 -6.43 -14.06
N ARG A 823 2.23 -6.29 -15.36
CA ARG A 823 3.28 -7.04 -16.06
C ARG A 823 4.64 -6.86 -15.39
N ARG A 824 4.98 -5.65 -14.97
CA ARG A 824 6.23 -5.35 -14.24
C ARG A 824 6.37 -6.21 -12.98
N LEU A 825 5.32 -6.31 -12.17
CA LEU A 825 5.34 -7.09 -10.94
C LEU A 825 5.22 -8.60 -11.22
N LYS A 826 4.41 -9.01 -12.21
CA LYS A 826 4.32 -10.41 -12.64
C LYS A 826 5.66 -10.94 -13.15
N ALA A 827 6.42 -10.13 -13.88
CA ALA A 827 7.77 -10.48 -14.33
C ALA A 827 8.75 -10.75 -13.18
N ALA A 828 8.52 -10.17 -11.99
CA ALA A 828 9.29 -10.44 -10.78
C ALA A 828 8.84 -11.72 -10.04
N GLY A 829 7.74 -12.35 -10.45
CA GLY A 829 7.15 -13.52 -9.80
C GLY A 829 5.95 -13.23 -8.90
N ALA A 830 5.41 -12.00 -8.92
CA ALA A 830 4.20 -11.67 -8.19
C ALA A 830 2.96 -12.30 -8.85
N PHE A 831 2.05 -12.82 -8.02
CA PHE A 831 0.70 -13.25 -8.44
C PHE A 831 -0.40 -12.34 -7.86
N SER A 832 0.00 -11.38 -7.01
CA SER A 832 -0.86 -10.37 -6.41
C SER A 832 -0.19 -9.00 -6.50
N VAL A 833 -0.97 -7.91 -6.43
CA VAL A 833 -0.45 -6.53 -6.32
C VAL A 833 -1.16 -5.75 -5.23
N LYS A 834 -0.48 -4.77 -4.61
CA LYS A 834 -1.11 -3.82 -3.68
C LYS A 834 -1.53 -2.55 -4.38
N SER A 835 -2.83 -2.33 -4.52
CA SER A 835 -3.42 -1.06 -5.02
C SER A 835 -3.44 -0.05 -3.88
N TYR A 836 -2.39 0.76 -3.76
CA TYR A 836 -2.18 1.57 -2.56
C TYR A 836 -2.66 3.01 -2.76
N ASN A 837 -3.84 3.30 -2.20
CA ASN A 837 -4.47 4.62 -2.24
C ASN A 837 -4.47 5.22 -3.66
N GLN A 838 -4.82 4.42 -4.66
CA GLN A 838 -5.11 4.94 -6.00
C GLN A 838 -6.34 5.86 -5.89
N PRO A 839 -6.19 7.15 -6.20
CA PRO A 839 -7.16 8.17 -5.83
C PRO A 839 -8.43 8.09 -6.65
N ARG A 840 -8.36 7.78 -7.94
CA ARG A 840 -9.53 7.75 -8.80
C ARG A 840 -10.14 6.35 -8.90
N ARG A 841 -11.47 6.31 -9.06
CA ARG A 841 -12.24 5.07 -9.25
C ARG A 841 -11.90 4.38 -10.56
N ASP A 842 -11.76 5.14 -11.66
CA ASP A 842 -11.36 4.62 -12.98
C ASP A 842 -10.01 3.88 -12.92
N GLN A 843 -9.01 4.43 -12.23
CA GLN A 843 -7.70 3.80 -12.03
C GLN A 843 -7.80 2.45 -11.33
N ARG A 844 -8.65 2.36 -10.29
CA ARG A 844 -8.86 1.11 -9.55
C ARG A 844 -9.55 0.08 -10.42
N GLN A 845 -10.60 0.45 -11.15
CA GLN A 845 -11.28 -0.44 -12.09
C GLN A 845 -10.36 -0.89 -13.24
N GLN A 846 -9.51 -0.01 -13.78
CA GLN A 846 -8.48 -0.35 -14.78
C GLN A 846 -7.48 -1.38 -14.25
N LEU A 847 -7.04 -1.24 -12.99
CA LEU A 847 -6.19 -2.25 -12.34
C LEU A 847 -6.91 -3.59 -12.18
N ILE A 848 -8.19 -3.59 -11.79
CA ILE A 848 -8.99 -4.83 -11.69
C ILE A 848 -9.16 -5.50 -13.06
N ALA A 849 -9.50 -4.73 -14.09
CA ALA A 849 -9.65 -5.24 -15.46
C ALA A 849 -8.34 -5.83 -16.00
N GLY A 850 -7.23 -5.10 -15.85
CA GLY A 850 -5.90 -5.59 -16.24
C GLY A 850 -5.46 -6.82 -15.45
N ALA A 851 -5.79 -6.87 -14.15
CA ALA A 851 -5.44 -8.00 -13.29
C ALA A 851 -6.25 -9.25 -13.63
N ARG A 852 -7.51 -9.10 -14.07
CA ARG A 852 -8.33 -10.22 -14.57
C ARG A 852 -7.69 -10.87 -15.80
N GLU A 853 -7.21 -10.07 -16.76
CA GLU A 853 -6.52 -10.58 -17.95
C GLU A 853 -5.17 -11.24 -17.63
N LEU A 854 -4.49 -10.74 -16.60
CA LEU A 854 -3.18 -11.23 -16.18
C LEU A 854 -3.28 -12.28 -15.07
N GLU A 855 -4.46 -12.72 -14.67
CA GLU A 855 -4.70 -13.67 -13.59
C GLU A 855 -3.95 -13.28 -12.29
N MET A 856 -4.06 -12.01 -11.89
CA MET A 856 -3.46 -11.47 -10.68
C MET A 856 -4.53 -11.07 -9.67
N MET A 857 -4.24 -11.27 -8.39
CA MET A 857 -5.07 -10.76 -7.30
C MET A 857 -4.71 -9.31 -6.97
N VAL A 858 -5.68 -8.55 -6.46
CA VAL A 858 -5.50 -7.12 -6.13
C VAL A 858 -5.96 -6.88 -4.70
N VAL A 859 -5.01 -6.54 -3.83
CA VAL A 859 -5.26 -6.22 -2.43
C VAL A 859 -5.08 -4.71 -2.23
N PRO A 860 -6.13 -3.94 -1.90
CA PRO A 860 -6.03 -2.52 -1.71
C PRO A 860 -5.63 -2.16 -0.28
N GLU A 861 -4.97 -1.01 -0.11
CA GLU A 861 -4.87 -0.35 1.18
C GLU A 861 -6.24 0.20 1.58
N GLY A 862 -6.80 -0.23 2.71
CA GLY A 862 -8.09 0.28 3.19
C GLY A 862 -8.04 1.77 3.56
N GLY A 863 -6.87 2.29 3.98
CA GLY A 863 -6.59 3.73 4.03
C GLY A 863 -7.43 4.54 5.02
N SER A 864 -8.20 3.87 5.89
CA SER A 864 -9.13 4.48 6.85
C SER A 864 -10.29 5.26 6.21
N LEU A 865 -10.80 4.79 5.05
CA LEU A 865 -11.82 5.51 4.28
C LEU A 865 -13.03 4.61 3.97
N PHE A 866 -14.06 4.69 4.83
CA PHE A 866 -15.23 3.81 4.75
C PHE A 866 -15.85 3.77 3.34
N GLN A 867 -16.17 4.93 2.77
CA GLN A 867 -16.78 5.02 1.45
C GLN A 867 -15.89 4.41 0.36
N HIS A 868 -14.58 4.66 0.40
CA HIS A 868 -13.64 4.01 -0.53
C HIS A 868 -13.56 2.49 -0.32
N ASN A 869 -13.63 1.99 0.91
CA ASN A 869 -13.60 0.55 1.15
C ASN A 869 -14.81 -0.13 0.54
N MET A 870 -16.00 0.47 0.65
CA MET A 870 -17.21 -0.08 0.04
C MET A 870 -17.11 -0.11 -1.49
N THR A 871 -16.57 0.94 -2.11
CA THR A 871 -16.31 0.92 -3.56
C THR A 871 -15.33 -0.18 -3.99
N MET A 872 -14.32 -0.50 -3.18
CA MET A 872 -13.38 -1.58 -3.47
C MET A 872 -14.04 -2.97 -3.40
N VAL A 873 -14.98 -3.16 -2.47
CA VAL A 873 -15.80 -4.38 -2.37
C VAL A 873 -16.68 -4.51 -3.62
N VAL A 874 -17.34 -3.44 -4.04
CA VAL A 874 -18.19 -3.41 -5.26
C VAL A 874 -17.39 -3.62 -6.54
N ASP A 875 -16.17 -3.10 -6.62
CA ASP A 875 -15.27 -3.29 -7.78
C ASP A 875 -14.69 -4.71 -7.90
N GLY A 876 -14.86 -5.57 -6.88
CA GLY A 876 -14.33 -6.93 -6.91
C GLY A 876 -12.82 -7.02 -6.63
N HIS A 877 -12.32 -6.24 -5.67
CA HIS A 877 -10.96 -6.48 -5.13
C HIS A 877 -10.89 -7.85 -4.45
N THR A 878 -9.69 -8.44 -4.37
CA THR A 878 -9.51 -9.75 -3.70
C THR A 878 -9.88 -9.67 -2.22
N GLY A 879 -9.52 -8.57 -1.55
CA GLY A 879 -9.90 -8.28 -0.17
C GLY A 879 -9.79 -6.81 0.16
N ILE A 880 -9.97 -6.47 1.44
CA ILE A 880 -9.67 -5.14 2.00
C ILE A 880 -8.66 -5.31 3.13
N GLU A 881 -7.52 -4.63 3.02
CA GLU A 881 -6.48 -4.61 4.04
C GLU A 881 -6.70 -3.45 5.03
N HIS A 882 -6.43 -3.68 6.31
CA HIS A 882 -6.67 -2.78 7.46
C HIS A 882 -8.11 -2.62 7.90
N SER A 883 -8.28 -2.17 9.15
CA SER A 883 -9.58 -2.06 9.80
C SER A 883 -10.46 -1.00 9.15
N LEU A 884 -11.78 -1.19 9.18
CA LEU A 884 -12.69 -0.09 8.82
C LEU A 884 -12.53 1.05 9.85
N PRO A 885 -12.72 2.31 9.45
CA PRO A 885 -12.62 3.43 10.38
C PRO A 885 -13.84 3.57 11.30
N VAL A 886 -14.99 2.99 10.91
CA VAL A 886 -16.24 3.02 11.67
C VAL A 886 -16.18 2.03 12.85
N ALA A 887 -16.84 2.36 13.95
CA ALA A 887 -16.87 1.48 15.13
C ALA A 887 -17.80 0.26 14.96
N MET A 888 -18.79 0.37 14.07
CA MET A 888 -19.80 -0.66 13.85
C MET A 888 -20.22 -0.66 12.37
N VAL A 889 -20.66 -1.82 11.88
CA VAL A 889 -21.33 -1.98 10.58
C VAL A 889 -22.71 -2.60 10.82
N TYR A 890 -23.67 -2.25 9.98
CA TYR A 890 -25.07 -2.65 10.12
C TYR A 890 -25.52 -3.53 8.96
N SER A 891 -26.81 -3.89 8.95
CA SER A 891 -27.42 -4.79 7.97
C SER A 891 -27.07 -4.47 6.51
N ASP A 892 -26.98 -3.19 6.14
CA ASP A 892 -26.55 -2.73 4.81
C ASP A 892 -25.19 -3.31 4.37
N VAL A 893 -24.14 -3.08 5.18
CA VAL A 893 -22.78 -3.53 4.87
C VAL A 893 -22.66 -5.04 5.01
N LEU A 894 -23.38 -5.66 5.96
CA LEU A 894 -23.38 -7.11 6.13
C LEU A 894 -23.98 -7.83 4.91
N GLN A 895 -25.09 -7.30 4.35
CA GLN A 895 -25.69 -7.82 3.12
C GLN A 895 -24.78 -7.58 1.90
N LEU A 896 -24.24 -6.37 1.74
CA LEU A 896 -23.35 -6.02 0.63
C LEU A 896 -22.08 -6.88 0.62
N TRP A 897 -21.37 -6.93 1.75
CA TRP A 897 -20.09 -7.63 1.82
C TRP A 897 -20.29 -9.15 1.88
N GLY A 898 -21.30 -9.63 2.61
CA GLY A 898 -21.63 -11.05 2.70
C GLY A 898 -22.05 -11.67 1.35
N ALA A 899 -22.62 -10.86 0.45
CA ALA A 899 -22.92 -11.29 -0.92
C ALA A 899 -21.70 -11.25 -1.85
N SER A 900 -20.60 -10.61 -1.44
CA SER A 900 -19.36 -10.54 -2.20
C SER A 900 -18.43 -11.74 -1.94
N ARG A 901 -17.37 -11.85 -2.73
CA ARG A 901 -16.25 -12.78 -2.47
C ARG A 901 -14.97 -12.06 -1.99
N THR A 902 -15.09 -10.78 -1.65
CA THR A 902 -13.99 -9.94 -1.18
C THR A 902 -13.64 -10.30 0.26
N GLY A 903 -12.40 -10.71 0.53
CA GLY A 903 -11.92 -11.02 1.90
C GLY A 903 -11.70 -9.78 2.77
N TYR A 904 -11.46 -9.99 4.07
CA TYR A 904 -11.17 -8.90 5.00
C TYR A 904 -9.95 -9.21 5.89
N THR A 905 -8.94 -8.34 5.86
CA THR A 905 -7.73 -8.48 6.67
C THR A 905 -7.57 -7.24 7.56
N PRO A 906 -8.13 -7.23 8.79
CA PRO A 906 -8.32 -6.02 9.59
C PRO A 906 -7.06 -5.44 10.23
N THR A 907 -5.99 -6.25 10.37
CA THR A 907 -4.73 -5.85 11.02
C THR A 907 -4.94 -5.13 12.36
N LEU A 908 -5.68 -5.75 13.28
CA LEU A 908 -6.12 -5.20 14.56
C LEU A 908 -4.96 -4.69 15.43
N GLY A 909 -3.76 -5.26 15.26
CA GLY A 909 -2.51 -4.72 15.85
C GLY A 909 -2.26 -3.24 15.54
N VAL A 910 -2.64 -2.78 14.35
CA VAL A 910 -2.55 -1.39 13.86
C VAL A 910 -3.92 -0.78 13.54
N ALA A 911 -4.99 -1.30 14.13
CA ALA A 911 -6.36 -0.81 13.97
C ALA A 911 -6.45 0.73 14.00
N TYR A 912 -7.22 1.29 13.06
CA TYR A 912 -7.56 2.71 13.03
C TYR A 912 -8.61 3.04 14.10
N GLY A 913 -8.94 4.32 14.24
CA GLY A 913 -10.10 4.78 14.99
C GLY A 913 -9.86 5.03 16.47
N GLY A 914 -8.76 4.57 17.04
CA GLY A 914 -8.44 4.75 18.45
C GLY A 914 -7.12 4.09 18.81
N ILE A 915 -6.91 3.74 20.07
CA ILE A 915 -5.68 3.04 20.48
C ILE A 915 -5.67 1.61 19.89
N SER A 916 -4.58 1.27 19.20
CA SER A 916 -4.44 0.00 18.46
C SER A 916 -4.22 -1.22 19.37
N GLY A 917 -4.40 -2.41 18.80
CA GLY A 917 -4.21 -3.68 19.51
C GLY A 917 -2.77 -3.94 19.97
N GLU A 918 -1.76 -3.49 19.22
CA GLU A 918 -0.35 -3.65 19.63
C GLU A 918 -0.10 -2.94 20.99
N ARG A 919 -0.67 -1.76 21.17
CA ARG A 919 -0.54 -1.00 22.43
C ARG A 919 -1.27 -1.67 23.58
N TYR A 920 -2.38 -2.35 23.30
CA TYR A 920 -3.09 -3.15 24.29
C TYR A 920 -2.21 -4.26 24.84
N TRP A 921 -1.57 -5.04 23.97
CA TRP A 921 -0.71 -6.15 24.39
C TRP A 921 0.54 -5.67 25.11
N TYR A 922 1.10 -4.53 24.71
CA TYR A 922 2.14 -3.89 25.51
C TYR A 922 1.65 -3.53 26.90
N GLN A 923 0.48 -2.90 27.08
CA GLN A 923 -0.05 -2.62 28.43
C GLN A 923 -0.22 -3.90 29.27
N HIS A 924 -0.82 -4.95 28.69
CA HIS A 924 -1.35 -6.09 29.44
C HIS A 924 -0.42 -7.30 29.57
N THR A 925 0.72 -7.32 28.87
CA THR A 925 1.63 -8.48 28.90
C THR A 925 3.07 -8.04 29.02
N ASN A 926 3.92 -8.80 29.72
CA ASN A 926 5.37 -8.52 29.76
C ASN A 926 6.07 -9.10 28.52
N VAL A 927 5.84 -8.49 27.35
CA VAL A 927 6.39 -8.95 26.06
C VAL A 927 7.90 -9.18 26.10
N TRP A 928 8.66 -8.37 26.84
CA TRP A 928 10.12 -8.52 27.00
C TRP A 928 10.55 -9.76 27.82
N GLU A 929 9.60 -10.46 28.43
CA GLU A 929 9.79 -11.71 29.21
C GLU A 929 9.36 -12.94 28.40
N ASN A 930 8.82 -12.77 27.19
CA ASN A 930 8.48 -13.90 26.33
C ASN A 930 9.77 -14.61 25.88
N GLU A 931 10.06 -15.78 26.44
CA GLU A 931 11.31 -16.51 26.23
C GLU A 931 11.53 -16.89 24.76
N ARG A 932 10.47 -17.28 24.04
CA ARG A 932 10.57 -17.64 22.62
C ARG A 932 10.92 -16.43 21.76
N LEU A 933 10.22 -15.31 21.96
CA LEU A 933 10.53 -14.05 21.26
C LEU A 933 11.99 -13.65 21.53
N MET A 934 12.41 -13.69 22.79
CA MET A 934 13.75 -13.29 23.21
C MET A 934 14.86 -14.25 22.76
N SER A 935 14.52 -15.42 22.23
CA SER A 935 15.48 -16.38 21.67
C SER A 935 15.89 -16.06 20.23
N PHE A 936 15.17 -15.15 19.55
CA PHE A 936 15.43 -14.81 18.15
C PHE A 936 15.41 -13.30 17.90
N VAL A 937 14.65 -12.51 18.66
CA VAL A 937 14.51 -11.07 18.41
C VAL A 937 15.50 -10.26 19.27
N PRO A 938 16.29 -9.34 18.68
CA PRO A 938 17.24 -8.55 19.44
C PRO A 938 16.57 -7.65 20.49
N ARG A 939 17.17 -7.54 21.69
CA ARG A 939 16.67 -6.67 22.76
C ARG A 939 16.50 -5.21 22.35
N PHE A 940 17.36 -4.69 21.47
CA PHE A 940 17.27 -3.31 21.00
C PHE A 940 16.04 -3.05 20.11
N VAL A 941 15.37 -4.10 19.62
CA VAL A 941 14.09 -4.02 18.88
C VAL A 941 12.90 -4.06 19.85
N VAL A 942 12.95 -4.93 20.88
CA VAL A 942 11.84 -5.15 21.82
C VAL A 942 11.78 -4.06 22.90
N ASP A 943 12.89 -3.81 23.58
CA ASP A 943 12.93 -2.98 24.80
C ASP A 943 12.41 -1.54 24.62
N PRO A 944 12.72 -0.80 23.52
CA PRO A 944 12.33 0.60 23.39
C PRO A 944 10.83 0.85 23.39
N VAL A 945 10.04 -0.08 22.85
CA VAL A 945 8.57 0.06 22.75
C VAL A 945 7.83 -0.76 23.79
N ALA A 946 8.37 -1.91 24.20
CA ALA A 946 7.67 -2.82 25.09
C ALA A 946 7.85 -2.47 26.57
N ARG A 947 8.91 -1.76 26.99
CA ARG A 947 9.19 -1.51 28.43
C ARG A 947 8.57 -0.23 29.00
N ARG A 948 8.48 0.83 28.20
CA ARG A 948 7.87 2.12 28.60
C ARG A 948 6.54 2.26 27.88
N ARG A 949 5.48 1.84 28.55
CA ARG A 949 4.15 1.63 27.96
C ARG A 949 3.25 2.83 28.22
N MET A 950 2.37 3.09 27.26
CA MET A 950 1.17 3.90 27.48
C MET A 950 0.20 3.08 28.35
N MET A 951 -0.48 3.76 29.28
CA MET A 951 -1.58 3.17 30.05
C MET A 951 -2.87 3.90 29.69
N ALA A 952 -3.91 3.17 29.30
CA ALA A 952 -5.23 3.71 28.95
C ALA A 952 -6.38 2.85 29.53
N PRO A 953 -7.58 3.43 29.74
CA PRO A 953 -8.81 2.68 30.03
C PRO A 953 -9.17 1.71 28.90
N GLU A 954 -9.89 0.63 29.24
CA GLU A 954 -10.22 -0.44 28.28
C GLU A 954 -11.06 0.08 27.11
N GLU A 955 -11.98 1.00 27.39
CA GLU A 955 -12.89 1.58 26.40
C GLU A 955 -12.20 2.41 25.30
N GLU A 956 -10.96 2.88 25.51
CA GLU A 956 -10.22 3.67 24.51
C GLU A 956 -9.49 2.80 23.47
N TYR A 957 -9.47 1.48 23.68
CA TYR A 957 -8.86 0.52 22.76
C TYR A 957 -9.81 0.09 21.64
N ASN A 958 -9.73 0.78 20.50
CA ASN A 958 -10.69 0.55 19.42
C ASN A 958 -10.60 -0.82 18.74
N HIS A 959 -9.45 -1.48 18.80
CA HIS A 959 -9.29 -2.79 18.16
C HIS A 959 -10.38 -3.80 18.60
N ILE A 960 -10.95 -3.64 19.81
CA ILE A 960 -12.06 -4.45 20.31
C ILE A 960 -13.35 -4.23 19.49
N SER A 961 -13.70 -2.98 19.18
CA SER A 961 -14.87 -2.67 18.32
C SER A 961 -14.66 -3.20 16.91
N ASN A 962 -13.45 -3.02 16.35
CA ASN A 962 -13.10 -3.59 15.05
C ASN A 962 -13.16 -5.12 15.06
N ALA A 963 -12.74 -5.78 16.14
CA ALA A 963 -12.84 -7.23 16.27
C ALA A 963 -14.30 -7.71 16.31
N ARG A 964 -15.22 -6.94 16.92
CA ARG A 964 -16.67 -7.25 16.85
C ARG A 964 -17.20 -7.16 15.43
N VAL A 965 -16.78 -6.15 14.65
CA VAL A 965 -17.10 -6.07 13.22
C VAL A 965 -16.58 -7.31 12.48
N CYS A 966 -15.37 -7.79 12.80
CA CYS A 966 -14.82 -9.01 12.21
C CYS A 966 -15.73 -10.23 12.49
N LYS A 967 -16.27 -10.35 13.71
CA LYS A 967 -17.21 -11.43 14.04
C LYS A 967 -18.49 -11.32 13.21
N LEU A 968 -19.10 -10.14 13.13
CA LEU A 968 -20.33 -9.96 12.34
C LEU A 968 -20.11 -10.26 10.85
N LEU A 969 -18.98 -9.83 10.29
CA LEU A 969 -18.64 -10.14 8.90
C LEU A 969 -18.42 -11.64 8.71
N THR A 970 -17.78 -12.33 9.66
CA THR A 970 -17.63 -13.80 9.63
C THR A 970 -18.99 -14.50 9.67
N ASP A 971 -19.92 -14.02 10.49
CA ASP A 971 -21.30 -14.54 10.56
C ASP A 971 -22.10 -14.30 9.28
N ALA A 972 -21.81 -13.20 8.59
CA ALA A 972 -22.35 -12.89 7.26
C ALA A 972 -21.66 -13.67 6.12
N GLY A 973 -20.67 -14.53 6.43
CA GLY A 973 -19.97 -15.37 5.45
C GLY A 973 -18.72 -14.75 4.82
N VAL A 974 -18.31 -13.55 5.26
CA VAL A 974 -17.08 -12.90 4.80
C VAL A 974 -15.87 -13.59 5.41
N LYS A 975 -14.88 -13.90 4.56
CA LYS A 975 -13.61 -14.50 5.02
C LYS A 975 -12.75 -13.43 5.69
N VAL A 976 -12.77 -13.43 7.02
CA VAL A 976 -11.82 -12.66 7.83
C VAL A 976 -10.51 -13.44 7.95
N ASN A 977 -9.40 -12.74 7.69
CA ASN A 977 -8.06 -13.32 7.62
C ASN A 977 -7.17 -12.79 8.73
N LEU A 978 -6.23 -13.61 9.17
CA LEU A 978 -5.08 -13.19 9.97
C LEU A 978 -4.15 -12.28 9.17
N GLY A 979 -3.88 -11.08 9.71
CA GLY A 979 -2.87 -10.15 9.19
C GLY A 979 -2.16 -9.43 10.33
N ALA A 980 -0.93 -9.82 10.68
CA ALA A 980 -0.27 -9.29 11.87
C ALA A 980 0.48 -7.96 11.63
N HIS A 981 0.52 -7.49 10.38
CA HIS A 981 1.20 -6.29 9.89
C HIS A 981 2.74 -6.29 10.11
N GLY A 982 3.33 -7.39 10.59
CA GLY A 982 4.76 -7.54 10.85
C GLY A 982 5.21 -7.10 12.26
N GLN A 983 4.31 -6.61 13.10
CA GLN A 983 4.64 -6.33 14.50
C GLN A 983 5.01 -7.63 15.20
N ARG A 984 6.03 -7.58 16.07
CA ARG A 984 6.39 -8.68 16.97
C ARG A 984 6.60 -10.05 16.29
N GLU A 985 7.17 -10.07 15.09
CA GLU A 985 7.96 -11.18 14.51
C GLU A 985 7.38 -12.60 14.72
N GLY A 986 6.08 -12.77 14.45
CA GLY A 986 5.33 -14.02 14.62
C GLY A 986 4.41 -14.04 15.85
N LEU A 987 4.79 -13.41 16.96
CA LEU A 987 3.96 -13.31 18.16
C LEU A 987 2.67 -12.54 17.90
N ALA A 988 2.70 -11.45 17.11
CA ALA A 988 1.47 -10.70 16.81
C ALA A 988 0.46 -11.50 15.99
N ALA A 989 0.87 -12.58 15.31
CA ALA A 989 -0.09 -13.46 14.65
C ALA A 989 -1.04 -14.13 15.65
N HIS A 990 -0.51 -14.51 16.83
CA HIS A 990 -1.33 -14.99 17.93
C HIS A 990 -2.18 -13.87 18.52
N TRP A 991 -1.60 -12.67 18.70
CA TRP A 991 -2.34 -11.51 19.20
C TRP A 991 -3.55 -11.20 18.34
N GLU A 992 -3.42 -11.25 17.02
CA GLU A 992 -4.52 -11.02 16.08
C GLU A 992 -5.66 -12.04 16.30
N MET A 993 -5.34 -13.33 16.41
CA MET A 993 -6.33 -14.36 16.76
C MET A 993 -6.98 -14.12 18.13
N TRP A 994 -6.20 -13.72 19.14
CA TRP A 994 -6.74 -13.41 20.47
C TRP A 994 -7.64 -12.19 20.45
N MET A 995 -7.34 -11.20 19.61
CA MET A 995 -8.19 -10.03 19.41
C MET A 995 -9.48 -10.41 18.68
N PHE A 996 -9.45 -11.35 17.74
CA PHE A 996 -10.69 -11.92 17.18
C PHE A 996 -11.59 -12.54 18.26
N GLU A 997 -11.02 -13.27 19.22
CA GLU A 997 -11.75 -13.81 20.36
C GLU A 997 -12.31 -12.70 21.27
N GLN A 998 -11.58 -11.60 21.49
CA GLN A 998 -12.11 -10.40 22.18
C GLN A 998 -13.32 -9.78 21.46
N GLY A 999 -13.38 -9.93 20.13
CA GLY A 999 -14.49 -9.53 19.28
C GLY A 999 -15.69 -10.49 19.30
N GLY A 1000 -15.53 -11.68 19.87
CA GLY A 1000 -16.58 -12.70 19.98
C GLY A 1000 -16.44 -13.88 19.02
N MET A 1001 -15.34 -14.01 18.28
CA MET A 1001 -15.04 -15.27 17.58
C MET A 1001 -14.77 -16.39 18.59
N THR A 1002 -15.24 -17.58 18.28
CA THR A 1002 -14.82 -18.81 18.96
C THR A 1002 -13.37 -19.12 18.64
N PRO A 1003 -12.67 -19.91 19.47
CA PRO A 1003 -11.33 -20.38 19.15
C PRO A 1003 -11.21 -21.08 17.79
N MET A 1004 -12.23 -21.83 17.36
CA MET A 1004 -12.22 -22.48 16.04
C MET A 1004 -12.30 -21.46 14.90
N GLU A 1005 -13.19 -20.46 14.99
CA GLU A 1005 -13.30 -19.39 13.99
C GLU A 1005 -11.99 -18.60 13.88
N ALA A 1006 -11.38 -18.25 15.02
CA ALA A 1006 -10.11 -17.54 15.04
C ALA A 1006 -8.95 -18.37 14.46
N LEU A 1007 -8.89 -19.68 14.74
CA LEU A 1007 -7.92 -20.58 14.13
C LEU A 1007 -8.14 -20.74 12.62
N ARG A 1008 -9.39 -20.75 12.15
CA ARG A 1008 -9.72 -20.77 10.73
C ARG A 1008 -9.29 -19.48 10.03
N ALA A 1009 -9.50 -18.33 10.67
CA ALA A 1009 -8.96 -17.03 10.20
C ALA A 1009 -7.43 -17.04 10.13
N GLY A 1010 -6.78 -17.71 11.09
CA GLY A 1010 -5.32 -17.91 11.15
C GLY A 1010 -4.74 -18.91 10.15
N THR A 1011 -5.56 -19.68 9.43
CA THR A 1011 -5.10 -20.79 8.58
C THR A 1011 -5.83 -20.82 7.23
N LEU A 1012 -6.99 -21.49 7.17
CA LEU A 1012 -7.69 -21.81 5.93
C LEU A 1012 -8.19 -20.55 5.20
N ASN A 1013 -8.74 -19.56 5.91
CA ASN A 1013 -9.29 -18.36 5.26
C ASN A 1013 -8.20 -17.62 4.46
N GLY A 1014 -7.02 -17.43 5.06
CA GLY A 1014 -5.89 -16.80 4.39
C GLY A 1014 -5.35 -17.61 3.21
N ALA A 1015 -5.35 -18.95 3.31
CA ALA A 1015 -4.98 -19.82 2.20
C ALA A 1015 -5.97 -19.70 1.04
N GLU A 1016 -7.28 -19.69 1.32
CA GLU A 1016 -8.32 -19.53 0.30
C GLU A 1016 -8.31 -18.14 -0.33
N TYR A 1017 -8.09 -17.11 0.49
CA TYR A 1017 -7.98 -15.71 0.08
C TYR A 1017 -6.93 -15.50 -1.01
N LEU A 1018 -5.77 -16.17 -0.87
CA LEU A 1018 -4.65 -16.09 -1.80
C LEU A 1018 -4.61 -17.25 -2.81
N GLY A 1019 -5.64 -18.09 -2.88
CA GLY A 1019 -5.69 -19.23 -3.80
C GLY A 1019 -4.65 -20.34 -3.53
N LEU A 1020 -4.11 -20.40 -2.31
CA LEU A 1020 -3.09 -21.36 -1.85
C LEU A 1020 -3.72 -22.63 -1.24
N ASP A 1021 -5.03 -22.63 -1.05
CA ASP A 1021 -5.82 -23.67 -0.38
C ASP A 1021 -5.75 -25.05 -1.06
N GLY A 1022 -5.30 -25.15 -2.30
CA GLY A 1022 -5.00 -26.43 -2.94
C GLY A 1022 -3.86 -27.21 -2.27
N ASP A 1023 -2.93 -26.52 -1.62
CA ASP A 1023 -1.71 -27.09 -1.05
C ASP A 1023 -1.58 -26.88 0.48
N ILE A 1024 -2.18 -25.83 1.06
CA ILE A 1024 -2.03 -25.48 2.49
C ILE A 1024 -3.37 -25.08 3.14
N GLY A 1025 -3.35 -24.65 4.41
CA GLY A 1025 -4.50 -24.11 5.16
C GLY A 1025 -5.33 -25.13 5.93
N SER A 1026 -5.17 -26.44 5.66
CA SER A 1026 -5.85 -27.53 6.36
C SER A 1026 -4.95 -28.79 6.44
N ILE A 1027 -5.31 -29.72 7.33
CA ILE A 1027 -4.62 -31.02 7.48
C ILE A 1027 -5.37 -32.07 6.66
N GLU A 1028 -4.93 -32.29 5.42
CA GLU A 1028 -5.58 -33.20 4.47
C GLU A 1028 -4.55 -33.99 3.67
N VAL A 1029 -4.92 -35.21 3.25
CA VAL A 1029 -4.08 -36.02 2.37
C VAL A 1029 -3.83 -35.28 1.06
N GLY A 1030 -2.58 -35.25 0.61
CA GLY A 1030 -2.13 -34.57 -0.59
C GLY A 1030 -1.60 -33.15 -0.35
N LYS A 1031 -2.03 -32.48 0.73
CA LYS A 1031 -1.54 -31.14 1.09
C LYS A 1031 -0.11 -31.19 1.63
N LEU A 1032 0.55 -30.03 1.61
CA LEU A 1032 1.90 -29.85 2.14
C LEU A 1032 1.89 -29.98 3.66
N ALA A 1033 2.95 -30.58 4.19
CA ALA A 1033 3.15 -30.72 5.62
C ALA A 1033 3.74 -29.43 6.21
N ASP A 1034 2.87 -28.42 6.29
CA ASP A 1034 3.11 -27.16 6.97
C ASP A 1034 2.22 -27.12 8.22
N LEU A 1035 2.79 -27.38 9.39
CA LEU A 1035 2.05 -27.70 10.62
C LEU A 1035 2.65 -26.98 11.83
N ALA A 1036 1.83 -26.66 12.82
CA ALA A 1036 2.29 -26.27 14.16
C ALA A 1036 1.83 -27.30 15.19
N VAL A 1037 2.78 -27.85 15.96
CA VAL A 1037 2.52 -28.76 17.07
C VAL A 1037 2.61 -27.97 18.37
N LEU A 1038 1.50 -27.91 19.09
CA LEU A 1038 1.29 -27.14 20.30
C LEU A 1038 1.34 -28.04 21.53
N ASP A 1039 1.99 -27.59 22.60
CA ASP A 1039 2.03 -28.31 23.88
C ASP A 1039 0.66 -28.33 24.60
N LYS A 1040 -0.29 -27.50 24.17
CA LYS A 1040 -1.60 -27.34 24.80
C LYS A 1040 -2.73 -27.26 23.77
N ASN A 1041 -3.99 -27.21 24.26
CA ASN A 1041 -5.18 -27.19 23.43
C ASN A 1041 -5.70 -25.75 23.21
N PRO A 1042 -5.58 -25.17 22.00
CA PRO A 1042 -6.07 -23.82 21.73
C PRO A 1042 -7.60 -23.71 21.71
N LEU A 1043 -8.36 -24.82 21.62
CA LEU A 1043 -9.82 -24.78 21.66
C LEU A 1043 -10.39 -24.56 23.07
N GLU A 1044 -9.61 -24.86 24.11
CA GLU A 1044 -9.98 -24.59 25.51
C GLU A 1044 -9.59 -23.16 25.93
N ASN A 1045 -8.48 -22.66 25.40
CA ASN A 1045 -7.98 -21.31 25.63
C ASN A 1045 -7.16 -20.90 24.42
N LEU A 1046 -7.64 -19.93 23.64
CA LEU A 1046 -6.98 -19.55 22.40
C LEU A 1046 -5.57 -19.00 22.62
N ARG A 1047 -5.26 -18.49 23.82
CA ARG A 1047 -3.88 -18.07 24.18
C ARG A 1047 -2.88 -19.20 24.14
N ASP A 1048 -3.31 -20.44 24.31
CA ASP A 1048 -2.45 -21.61 24.20
C ASP A 1048 -2.04 -21.90 22.75
N SER A 1049 -2.55 -21.16 21.76
CA SER A 1049 -2.03 -21.17 20.38
C SER A 1049 -0.55 -20.77 20.30
N GLU A 1050 -0.02 -19.96 21.22
CA GLU A 1050 1.42 -19.66 21.24
C GLU A 1050 2.27 -20.81 21.82
N SER A 1051 1.70 -21.92 22.28
CA SER A 1051 2.44 -23.03 22.91
C SER A 1051 3.19 -23.93 21.91
N VAL A 1052 3.66 -23.36 20.80
CA VAL A 1052 4.36 -24.06 19.72
C VAL A 1052 5.61 -24.77 20.27
N ARG A 1053 5.60 -26.10 20.17
CA ARG A 1053 6.68 -27.02 20.54
C ARG A 1053 7.53 -27.36 19.32
N TRP A 1054 6.86 -27.73 18.23
CA TRP A 1054 7.48 -27.98 16.95
C TRP A 1054 6.74 -27.25 15.84
N VAL A 1055 7.49 -26.76 14.87
CA VAL A 1055 6.95 -26.24 13.61
C VAL A 1055 7.45 -27.12 12.48
N MET A 1056 6.56 -27.50 11.57
CA MET A 1056 6.90 -28.18 10.33
C MET A 1056 6.66 -27.23 9.17
N VAL A 1057 7.65 -27.05 8.30
CA VAL A 1057 7.51 -26.30 7.05
C VAL A 1057 8.18 -27.09 5.94
N ASN A 1058 7.49 -27.28 4.83
CA ASN A 1058 7.93 -28.11 3.70
C ASN A 1058 8.34 -29.53 4.13
N GLY A 1059 7.66 -30.12 5.12
CA GLY A 1059 7.98 -31.43 5.70
C GLY A 1059 9.22 -31.49 6.60
N ARG A 1060 9.96 -30.38 6.77
CA ARG A 1060 11.08 -30.28 7.70
C ARG A 1060 10.56 -29.88 9.07
N LEU A 1061 10.87 -30.67 10.09
CA LEU A 1061 10.45 -30.42 11.48
C LEU A 1061 11.53 -29.66 12.24
N TYR A 1062 11.13 -28.63 13.00
CA TYR A 1062 12.03 -27.80 13.81
C TYR A 1062 11.55 -27.74 15.26
N ASP A 1063 12.49 -27.73 16.21
CA ASP A 1063 12.21 -27.40 17.62
C ASP A 1063 12.02 -25.89 17.76
N ALA A 1064 10.81 -25.45 18.12
CA ALA A 1064 10.43 -24.03 18.08
C ALA A 1064 11.19 -23.15 19.09
N ALA A 1065 11.76 -23.73 20.15
CA ALA A 1065 12.56 -22.98 21.12
C ALA A 1065 13.96 -22.64 20.61
N THR A 1066 14.49 -23.45 19.69
CA THR A 1066 15.88 -23.32 19.21
C THR A 1066 16.00 -23.09 17.70
N MET A 1067 14.94 -23.39 16.96
CA MET A 1067 14.90 -23.52 15.51
C MET A 1067 15.96 -24.47 14.93
N ASN A 1068 16.39 -25.46 15.73
CA ASN A 1068 17.17 -26.58 15.22
C ASN A 1068 16.25 -27.52 14.43
N GLN A 1069 16.71 -27.97 13.26
CA GLN A 1069 16.02 -29.02 12.53
C GLN A 1069 16.13 -30.33 13.30
N VAL A 1070 15.02 -31.05 13.40
CA VAL A 1070 14.88 -32.36 14.03
C VAL A 1070 14.23 -33.35 13.05
N GLY A 1071 14.01 -34.61 13.46
CA GLY A 1071 13.44 -35.64 12.59
C GLY A 1071 14.48 -36.26 11.65
N ASN A 1072 14.18 -36.32 10.35
CA ASN A 1072 14.98 -37.04 9.36
C ASN A 1072 16.37 -36.46 9.10
N HIS A 1073 16.53 -35.14 9.24
CA HIS A 1073 17.78 -34.43 8.92
C HIS A 1073 18.15 -33.48 10.07
N PRO A 1074 18.56 -34.00 11.24
CA PRO A 1074 18.83 -33.17 12.40
C PRO A 1074 20.03 -32.24 12.14
N ALA A 1075 19.81 -30.93 12.32
CA ALA A 1075 20.82 -29.90 12.09
C ALA A 1075 20.65 -28.75 13.10
N LYS A 1076 21.77 -28.22 13.60
CA LYS A 1076 21.74 -27.05 14.48
C LYS A 1076 21.75 -25.77 13.64
N ARG A 1077 20.94 -24.77 14.03
CA ARG A 1077 21.09 -23.43 13.44
C ARG A 1077 22.41 -22.80 13.89
N LYS A 1078 22.93 -21.87 13.10
CA LYS A 1078 24.07 -21.06 13.51
C LYS A 1078 23.60 -19.89 14.38
N PRO A 1079 24.42 -19.36 15.29
CA PRO A 1079 24.06 -18.18 16.08
C PRO A 1079 23.84 -16.94 15.19
N PHE A 1080 22.99 -16.02 15.64
CA PHE A 1080 22.91 -14.68 15.06
C PHE A 1080 24.01 -13.79 15.62
N PHE A 1081 24.31 -12.69 14.93
CA PHE A 1081 25.39 -11.77 15.30
C PHE A 1081 25.23 -11.10 16.68
N PHE A 1082 24.05 -11.16 17.30
CA PHE A 1082 23.74 -10.56 18.61
C PHE A 1082 23.64 -11.60 19.74
N GLU A 1083 23.93 -12.87 19.46
CA GLU A 1083 23.87 -13.97 20.44
C GLU A 1083 25.22 -14.32 21.06
N GLU A 1084 26.28 -13.57 20.69
CA GLU A 1084 27.64 -13.73 21.22
C GLU A 1084 27.88 -13.00 22.54
#